data_AF-A0AAV4YPG5-F1
#
_entry.id   AF-A0AAV4YPG5-F1
#
_cell.length_a   1.000
_cell.length_b   1.000
_cell.length_c   1.000
_cell.angle_alpha   90.00
_cell.angle_beta   90.00
_cell.angle_gamma   90.00
#
_symmetry.space_group_name_H-M   'P 1'
#
loop_
_entity.id
_entity.type
_entity.pdbx_description
1 polymer ?
#
loop_
_entity_poly.entity_id
_entity_poly.type
_entity_poly.pdbx_seq_one_letter_code
_entity_poly.pdbx_strand_id
1 'polypeptide(L)'
;MKKIIYILLGLALAAVVAIAALVSLIDPNQFKPQLVEQVRKSTGRELVIQGDIGWRFCPSLGLSLEQVALRNPAGFAEPDLVRFTRGEASVGLLPLLSHRLEIGKVTLSGAHLFIQTKADGSSNLSDLLKASAEPKGEAATTEPVATTPPPASDKQPWQISLQGVELQQASALLQDDRNGTVSRLEQLDLNLGQLAVDQWVPVTLAAKGAQGELAFDLKGSTQLKLAPDASRSELKDVVLAGSLSEPTQRLDAFSLKADRLALGQWSSLTLSLQGAQGASDKPTLAGTLEGTLKARLDENRQLLELSDAVLAAKLSGDALPRPQMQLKLAGFARAELDKQAVTLSNLVLGADDTLLSGSGAVRLGAVPKVDFDLKGDKLDLDGWLGQSAKAAPAAATSGAAASAGAKEQAAAPANRALSTVEPDLTALKSVDLAGRLQLGSLRVKGLDLSAVDLQLALAGGQLTLKQFSAGVVGGQVTASGLLDARQQPARYQVHKRVQGVDVRPLLQTLAQTDLLEGKGDLEVEAQGSGLSEQALRSRMQGKVNLKLSDGALHGINLAEMIREARATLTGKGADQVKEVRKTDFSALTASFQIANGIARSDDIQLFAPALRVKGQGQTALVPETLDFLFLTSVVESSKGQGGKTVDELKDITIPVRIGGHWQAPSYKLDVKELLSNNKVLEEKARKEAERGLKKLLGDKADNEGVKGVADQLLKGLFK
;
A
#
# COMPACT_ATOMS: atom_id res chain seq x y z
N MET A 1 60.94 5.42 -59.18
CA MET A 1 59.68 4.63 -59.11
C MET A 1 59.88 3.14 -59.41
N LYS A 2 60.45 2.71 -60.55
CA LYS A 2 60.61 1.28 -60.89
C LYS A 2 61.41 0.42 -59.87
N LYS A 3 62.52 0.94 -59.30
CA LYS A 3 63.33 0.21 -58.30
C LYS A 3 62.61 -0.07 -56.98
N ILE A 4 61.76 0.86 -56.54
CA ILE A 4 60.96 0.71 -55.31
C ILE A 4 59.88 -0.36 -55.52
N ILE A 5 59.28 -0.41 -56.72
CA ILE A 5 58.31 -1.45 -57.08
C ILE A 5 58.97 -2.85 -57.08
N TYR A 6 60.19 -3.01 -57.62
CA TYR A 6 60.90 -4.30 -57.58
C TYR A 6 61.32 -4.72 -56.17
N ILE A 7 61.69 -3.77 -55.31
CA ILE A 7 62.01 -4.05 -53.90
C ILE A 7 60.74 -4.47 -53.14
N LEU A 8 59.62 -3.77 -53.35
CA LEU A 8 58.33 -4.13 -52.75
C LEU A 8 57.81 -5.48 -53.27
N LEU A 9 57.96 -5.76 -54.56
CA LEU A 9 57.57 -7.04 -55.18
C LEU A 9 58.45 -8.19 -54.67
N GLY A 10 59.76 -7.95 -54.53
CA GLY A 10 60.71 -8.93 -53.97
C GLY A 10 60.46 -9.22 -52.50
N LEU A 11 60.10 -8.20 -51.71
CA LEU A 11 59.77 -8.35 -50.30
C LEU A 11 58.41 -9.05 -50.10
N ALA A 12 57.43 -8.77 -50.97
CA ALA A 12 56.16 -9.50 -51.01
C ALA A 12 56.35 -10.96 -51.41
N LEU A 13 57.17 -11.24 -52.43
CA LEU A 13 57.50 -12.62 -52.83
C LEU A 13 58.25 -13.37 -51.72
N ALA A 14 59.21 -12.72 -51.06
CA ALA A 14 59.93 -13.29 -49.93
C ALA A 14 58.99 -13.59 -48.74
N ALA A 15 58.01 -12.72 -48.46
CA ALA A 15 57.00 -12.97 -47.43
C ALA A 15 56.10 -14.16 -47.80
N VAL A 16 55.66 -14.28 -49.05
CA VAL A 16 54.87 -15.44 -49.52
C VAL A 16 55.68 -16.73 -49.44
N VAL A 17 56.96 -16.72 -49.84
CA VAL A 17 57.86 -17.87 -49.73
C VAL A 17 58.13 -18.24 -48.27
N ALA A 18 58.31 -17.26 -47.38
CA ALA A 18 58.49 -17.49 -45.95
C ALA A 18 57.23 -18.10 -45.30
N ILE A 19 56.03 -17.63 -45.68
CA ILE A 19 54.75 -18.22 -45.23
C ILE A 19 54.62 -19.65 -45.77
N ALA A 20 54.88 -19.88 -47.06
CA ALA A 20 54.84 -21.21 -47.65
C ALA A 20 55.85 -22.17 -46.99
N ALA A 21 57.06 -21.69 -46.67
CA ALA A 21 58.05 -22.43 -45.91
C ALA A 21 57.57 -22.73 -44.47
N LEU A 22 56.98 -21.75 -43.77
CA LEU A 22 56.46 -21.97 -42.41
C LEU A 22 55.35 -23.03 -42.39
N VAL A 23 54.41 -22.98 -43.35
CA VAL A 23 53.33 -23.98 -43.49
C VAL A 23 53.87 -25.36 -43.87
N SER A 24 54.93 -25.41 -44.68
CA SER A 24 55.53 -26.69 -45.11
C SER A 24 56.47 -27.30 -44.08
N LEU A 25 57.13 -26.51 -43.24
CA LEU A 25 58.13 -26.99 -42.27
C LEU A 25 57.55 -27.21 -40.87
N ILE A 26 56.44 -26.56 -40.52
CA ILE A 26 55.86 -26.60 -39.16
C ILE A 26 54.39 -27.04 -39.21
N ASP A 27 54.14 -28.32 -38.98
CA ASP A 27 52.78 -28.83 -38.74
C ASP A 27 52.34 -28.45 -37.31
N PRO A 28 51.32 -27.61 -37.14
CA PRO A 28 50.84 -27.20 -35.81
C PRO A 28 50.29 -28.38 -34.99
N ASN A 29 49.88 -29.48 -35.62
CA ASN A 29 49.33 -30.64 -34.92
C ASN A 29 50.38 -31.43 -34.14
N GLN A 30 51.68 -31.28 -34.46
CA GLN A 30 52.77 -31.94 -33.73
C GLN A 30 52.91 -31.41 -32.29
N PHE A 31 52.38 -30.22 -32.01
CA PHE A 31 52.42 -29.61 -30.67
C PHE A 31 51.28 -30.07 -29.76
N LYS A 32 50.28 -30.82 -30.25
CA LYS A 32 49.15 -31.32 -29.43
C LYS A 32 49.63 -32.03 -28.15
N PRO A 33 50.59 -32.99 -28.18
CA PRO A 33 51.03 -33.68 -26.96
C PRO A 33 51.68 -32.74 -25.94
N GLN A 34 52.46 -31.75 -26.40
CA GLN A 34 53.12 -30.77 -25.55
C GLN A 34 52.11 -29.83 -24.87
N LEU A 35 51.09 -29.39 -25.61
CA LEU A 35 49.99 -28.59 -25.06
C LEU A 35 49.21 -29.35 -23.98
N VAL A 36 48.89 -30.62 -24.25
CA VAL A 36 48.21 -31.49 -23.29
C VAL A 36 49.04 -31.68 -22.02
N GLU A 37 50.34 -31.95 -22.16
CA GLU A 37 51.24 -32.12 -21.02
C GLU A 37 51.40 -30.82 -20.22
N GLN A 38 51.55 -29.68 -20.89
CA GLN A 38 51.72 -28.39 -20.25
C GLN A 38 50.45 -27.93 -19.52
N VAL A 39 49.27 -28.13 -20.11
CA VAL A 39 48.00 -27.86 -19.46
C VAL A 39 47.80 -28.79 -18.26
N ARG A 40 48.15 -30.08 -18.38
CA ARG A 40 48.10 -31.02 -17.26
C ARG A 40 49.03 -30.62 -16.12
N LYS A 41 50.26 -30.17 -16.41
CA LYS A 41 51.21 -29.66 -15.41
C LYS A 41 50.70 -28.41 -14.71
N SER A 42 50.04 -27.51 -15.43
CA SER A 42 49.64 -26.19 -14.92
C SER A 42 48.27 -26.20 -14.23
N THR A 43 47.33 -26.99 -14.73
CA THR A 43 45.93 -27.02 -14.26
C THR A 43 45.56 -28.29 -13.49
N GLY A 44 46.41 -29.31 -13.51
CA GLY A 44 46.10 -30.63 -12.98
C GLY A 44 45.07 -31.42 -13.80
N ARG A 45 44.58 -30.88 -14.93
CA ARG A 45 43.50 -31.47 -15.74
C ARG A 45 43.97 -31.97 -17.08
N GLU A 46 43.27 -32.97 -17.60
CA GLU A 46 43.51 -33.50 -18.93
C GLU A 46 42.86 -32.62 -19.99
N LEU A 47 43.68 -32.10 -20.91
CA LEU A 47 43.21 -31.42 -22.13
C LEU A 47 43.04 -32.45 -23.24
N VAL A 48 41.92 -32.39 -23.95
CA VAL A 48 41.62 -33.21 -25.13
C VAL A 48 41.41 -32.27 -26.31
N ILE A 49 42.15 -32.50 -27.40
CA ILE A 49 42.03 -31.75 -28.66
C ILE A 49 41.66 -32.78 -29.75
N GLN A 50 40.38 -32.86 -30.11
CA GLN A 50 39.88 -33.85 -31.09
C GLN A 50 40.01 -33.35 -32.53
N GLY A 51 39.83 -32.05 -32.74
CA GLY A 51 39.97 -31.40 -34.06
C GLY A 51 41.40 -31.02 -34.38
N ASP A 52 41.59 -30.39 -35.54
CA ASP A 52 42.90 -29.94 -36.00
C ASP A 52 43.27 -28.56 -35.46
N ILE A 53 44.58 -28.34 -35.33
CA ILE A 53 45.13 -27.01 -35.10
C ILE A 53 45.43 -26.41 -36.47
N GLY A 54 44.78 -25.30 -36.81
CA GLY A 54 44.91 -24.64 -38.10
C GLY A 54 45.72 -23.34 -37.99
N TRP A 55 46.43 -23.01 -39.07
CA TRP A 55 47.05 -21.70 -39.21
C TRP A 55 46.18 -20.74 -40.01
N ARG A 56 46.23 -19.45 -39.67
CA ARG A 56 45.66 -18.35 -40.45
C ARG A 56 46.75 -17.32 -40.71
N PHE A 57 46.90 -16.82 -41.94
CA PHE A 57 48.08 -16.01 -42.33
C PHE A 57 47.78 -14.60 -42.86
N CYS A 58 46.53 -14.25 -43.17
CA CYS A 58 46.17 -12.93 -43.70
C CYS A 58 44.82 -12.47 -43.14
N PRO A 59 44.68 -11.24 -42.60
CA PRO A 59 45.70 -10.18 -42.48
C PRO A 59 46.69 -10.32 -41.31
N SER A 60 46.53 -11.31 -40.41
CA SER A 60 47.45 -11.59 -39.29
C SER A 60 47.74 -13.08 -39.14
N LEU A 61 48.87 -13.42 -38.50
CA LEU A 61 49.20 -14.79 -38.13
C LEU A 61 48.30 -15.22 -36.96
N GLY A 62 47.55 -16.30 -37.11
CA GLY A 62 46.68 -16.83 -36.06
C GLY A 62 46.64 -18.34 -36.01
N LEU A 63 46.20 -18.83 -34.86
CA LEU A 63 45.99 -20.24 -34.54
C LEU A 63 44.48 -20.46 -34.34
N SER A 64 43.92 -21.45 -35.01
CA SER A 64 42.57 -21.95 -34.74
C SER A 64 42.66 -23.33 -34.12
N LEU A 65 41.93 -23.56 -33.03
CA LEU A 65 41.76 -24.88 -32.42
C LEU A 65 40.31 -25.31 -32.56
N GLU A 66 40.08 -26.55 -32.98
CA GLU A 66 38.75 -27.13 -33.10
C GLU A 66 38.53 -28.28 -32.11
N GLN A 67 37.30 -28.38 -31.58
CA GLN A 67 36.85 -29.46 -30.71
C GLN A 67 37.79 -29.73 -29.52
N VAL A 68 37.93 -28.73 -28.66
CA VAL A 68 38.79 -28.79 -27.48
C VAL A 68 37.94 -28.96 -26.24
N ALA A 69 38.37 -29.84 -25.33
CA ALA A 69 37.73 -30.08 -24.04
C ALA A 69 38.77 -30.18 -22.93
N LEU A 70 38.46 -29.64 -21.75
CA LEU A 70 39.22 -29.81 -20.52
C LEU A 70 38.40 -30.70 -19.59
N ARG A 71 38.91 -31.87 -19.23
CA ARG A 71 38.16 -32.89 -18.48
C ARG A 71 37.86 -32.47 -17.03
N ASN A 72 36.71 -32.92 -16.52
CA ASN A 72 36.43 -32.95 -15.09
C ASN A 72 37.14 -34.14 -14.41
N PRO A 73 37.42 -34.07 -13.10
CA PRO A 73 37.75 -35.24 -12.31
C PRO A 73 36.64 -36.29 -12.37
N ALA A 74 36.95 -37.52 -11.98
CA ALA A 74 35.94 -38.58 -11.95
C ALA A 74 34.80 -38.28 -10.95
N GLY A 75 33.58 -38.68 -11.31
CA GLY A 75 32.41 -38.62 -10.43
C GLY A 75 31.59 -37.32 -10.49
N PHE A 76 31.79 -36.46 -11.48
CA PHE A 76 30.90 -35.34 -11.80
C PHE A 76 29.95 -35.70 -12.95
N ALA A 77 28.82 -35.00 -13.06
CA ALA A 77 27.74 -35.36 -13.99
C ALA A 77 28.11 -35.19 -15.46
N GLU A 78 28.95 -34.19 -15.79
CA GLU A 78 29.53 -34.04 -17.11
C GLU A 78 31.03 -34.40 -17.14
N PRO A 79 31.51 -35.05 -18.21
CA PRO A 79 32.91 -35.46 -18.34
C PRO A 79 33.87 -34.29 -18.56
N ASP A 80 33.37 -33.15 -19.05
CA ASP A 80 34.17 -31.99 -19.43
C ASP A 80 33.82 -30.81 -18.51
N LEU A 81 34.84 -30.12 -17.98
CA LEU A 81 34.68 -28.85 -17.27
C LEU A 81 34.34 -27.73 -18.27
N VAL A 82 35.17 -27.63 -19.30
CA VAL A 82 35.04 -26.64 -20.38
C VAL A 82 35.20 -27.37 -21.69
N ARG A 83 34.31 -27.14 -22.65
CA ARG A 83 34.51 -27.57 -24.04
C ARG A 83 34.14 -26.45 -24.99
N PHE A 84 34.73 -26.41 -26.17
CA PHE A 84 34.37 -25.43 -27.19
C PHE A 84 34.56 -26.01 -28.59
N THR A 85 33.70 -25.57 -29.52
CA THR A 85 33.73 -26.03 -30.92
C THR A 85 34.91 -25.45 -31.66
N ARG A 86 35.17 -24.15 -31.49
CA ARG A 86 36.24 -23.44 -32.17
C ARG A 86 36.79 -22.31 -31.32
N GLY A 87 38.11 -22.23 -31.20
CA GLY A 87 38.84 -21.16 -30.55
C GLY A 87 39.83 -20.54 -31.53
N GLU A 88 39.83 -19.23 -31.68
CA GLU A 88 40.76 -18.52 -32.54
C GLU A 88 41.52 -17.47 -31.73
N ALA A 89 42.83 -17.41 -31.94
CA ALA A 89 43.67 -16.32 -31.46
C ALA A 89 44.62 -15.91 -32.57
N SER A 90 44.92 -14.62 -32.68
CA SER A 90 45.95 -14.12 -33.60
C SER A 90 47.02 -13.37 -32.85
N VAL A 91 48.20 -13.24 -33.46
CA VAL A 91 49.33 -12.50 -32.91
C VAL A 91 49.88 -11.57 -34.01
N GLY A 92 50.17 -10.32 -33.65
CA GLY A 92 50.82 -9.39 -34.56
C GLY A 92 52.27 -9.80 -34.87
N LEU A 93 52.67 -9.87 -36.14
CA LEU A 93 54.02 -10.31 -36.54
C LEU A 93 55.10 -9.24 -36.33
N LEU A 94 54.82 -7.99 -36.68
CA LEU A 94 55.78 -6.88 -36.55
C LEU A 94 56.17 -6.59 -35.08
N PRO A 95 55.23 -6.58 -34.11
CA PRO A 95 55.56 -6.33 -32.70
C PRO A 95 56.45 -7.41 -32.07
N LEU A 96 56.41 -8.66 -32.55
CA LEU A 96 57.23 -9.76 -32.05
C LEU A 96 58.73 -9.50 -32.22
N LEU A 97 59.14 -8.81 -33.31
CA LEU A 97 60.53 -8.40 -33.54
C LEU A 97 61.04 -7.40 -32.49
N SER A 98 60.12 -6.73 -31.80
CA SER A 98 60.39 -5.73 -30.76
C SER A 98 60.06 -6.23 -29.34
N HIS A 99 59.98 -7.56 -29.13
CA HIS A 99 59.61 -8.18 -27.84
C HIS A 99 58.23 -7.74 -27.31
N ARG A 100 57.28 -7.41 -28.19
CA ARG A 100 55.88 -7.11 -27.85
C ARG A 100 54.97 -8.20 -28.37
N LEU A 101 54.22 -8.82 -27.48
CA LEU A 101 53.22 -9.83 -27.80
C LEU A 101 51.85 -9.16 -27.89
N GLU A 102 51.45 -8.79 -29.10
CA GLU A 102 50.11 -8.25 -29.35
C GLU A 102 49.17 -9.38 -29.76
N ILE A 103 48.35 -9.84 -28.83
CA ILE A 103 47.32 -10.84 -29.08
C ILE A 103 46.14 -10.11 -29.72
N GLY A 104 45.79 -10.51 -30.93
CA GLY A 104 44.60 -10.06 -31.65
C GLY A 104 43.30 -10.44 -30.94
N LYS A 105 42.17 -10.27 -31.63
CA LYS A 105 40.87 -10.68 -31.09
C LYS A 105 40.88 -12.19 -30.82
N VAL A 106 40.51 -12.58 -29.61
CA VAL A 106 40.33 -13.98 -29.21
C VAL A 106 38.84 -14.32 -29.34
N THR A 107 38.51 -15.26 -30.21
CA THR A 107 37.12 -15.68 -30.45
C THR A 107 36.92 -17.11 -29.96
N LEU A 108 35.87 -17.35 -29.20
CA LEU A 108 35.49 -18.67 -28.70
C LEU A 108 34.04 -18.96 -29.07
N SER A 109 33.82 -19.96 -29.92
CA SER A 109 32.50 -20.31 -30.44
C SER A 109 32.03 -21.66 -29.88
N GLY A 110 30.77 -21.71 -29.44
CA GLY A 110 30.15 -22.91 -28.89
C GLY A 110 30.78 -23.38 -27.58
N ALA A 111 31.27 -22.44 -26.75
CA ALA A 111 31.84 -22.76 -25.45
C ALA A 111 30.76 -23.31 -24.52
N HIS A 112 31.06 -24.35 -23.75
CA HIS A 112 30.19 -24.90 -22.74
C HIS A 112 30.98 -25.10 -21.45
N LEU A 113 30.51 -24.50 -20.36
CA LEU A 113 31.10 -24.58 -19.02
C LEU A 113 30.16 -25.36 -18.09
N PHE A 114 30.63 -26.45 -17.50
CA PHE A 114 29.89 -27.20 -16.50
C PHE A 114 30.52 -27.01 -15.12
N ILE A 115 29.73 -26.55 -14.15
CA ILE A 115 30.15 -26.42 -12.76
C ILE A 115 29.18 -27.22 -11.90
N GLN A 116 29.72 -28.11 -11.06
CA GLN A 116 28.93 -28.88 -10.11
C GLN A 116 29.53 -28.80 -8.73
N THR A 117 28.69 -28.45 -7.75
CA THR A 117 28.96 -28.60 -6.32
C THR A 117 28.12 -29.75 -5.81
N LYS A 118 28.76 -30.82 -5.34
CA LYS A 118 28.10 -32.03 -4.84
C LYS A 118 27.50 -31.80 -3.45
N ALA A 119 26.67 -32.76 -3.03
CA ALA A 119 26.05 -32.76 -1.71
C ALA A 119 27.06 -32.75 -0.54
N ASP A 120 28.25 -33.31 -0.74
CA ASP A 120 29.35 -33.29 0.25
C ASP A 120 30.12 -31.95 0.30
N GLY A 121 29.73 -30.97 -0.53
CA GLY A 121 30.38 -29.67 -0.66
C GLY A 121 31.60 -29.66 -1.59
N SER A 122 31.99 -30.79 -2.18
CA SER A 122 33.06 -30.84 -3.18
C SER A 122 32.61 -30.24 -4.50
N SER A 123 33.40 -29.32 -5.06
CA SER A 123 33.13 -28.71 -6.37
C SER A 123 34.12 -29.17 -7.42
N ASN A 124 33.68 -29.32 -8.67
CA ASN A 124 34.56 -29.60 -9.80
C ASN A 124 35.51 -28.45 -10.15
N LEU A 125 35.46 -27.31 -9.44
CA LEU A 125 36.41 -26.20 -9.56
C LEU A 125 37.45 -26.16 -8.43
N SER A 126 37.25 -26.89 -7.34
CA SER A 126 38.01 -26.75 -6.08
C SER A 126 39.53 -26.83 -6.28
N ASP A 127 39.98 -27.72 -7.15
CA ASP A 127 41.41 -27.97 -7.38
C ASP A 127 42.07 -26.85 -8.18
N LEU A 128 41.32 -26.17 -9.05
CA LEU A 128 41.81 -25.03 -9.84
C LEU A 128 41.95 -23.77 -8.97
N LEU A 129 41.03 -23.55 -8.02
CA LEU A 129 41.10 -22.39 -7.13
C LEU A 129 42.21 -22.53 -6.08
N LYS A 130 42.49 -23.75 -5.59
CA LYS A 130 43.60 -24.00 -4.66
C LYS A 130 44.97 -23.79 -5.31
N ALA A 131 45.13 -24.15 -6.59
CA ALA A 131 46.38 -23.97 -7.33
C ALA A 131 46.76 -22.50 -7.59
N SER A 132 45.78 -21.57 -7.59
CA SER A 132 46.03 -20.12 -7.69
C SER A 132 46.32 -19.44 -6.34
N ALA A 133 46.04 -20.11 -5.21
CA ALA A 133 46.16 -19.52 -3.87
C ALA A 133 47.54 -19.75 -3.21
N GLU A 134 48.43 -20.52 -3.83
CA GLU A 134 49.82 -20.64 -3.42
C GLU A 134 50.69 -19.63 -4.19
N PRO A 135 51.02 -18.45 -3.63
CA PRO A 135 52.31 -17.90 -3.93
C PRO A 135 53.32 -18.89 -3.35
N LYS A 136 54.18 -19.48 -4.18
CA LYS A 136 55.47 -20.00 -3.71
C LYS A 136 56.32 -18.81 -3.23
N GLY A 137 55.90 -18.21 -2.13
CA GLY A 137 56.67 -17.33 -1.28
C GLY A 137 57.31 -18.22 -0.23
N GLU A 138 58.45 -18.80 -0.58
CA GLU A 138 59.34 -19.36 0.42
C GLU A 138 59.94 -18.18 1.18
N ALA A 139 59.47 -17.98 2.41
CA ALA A 139 60.04 -17.05 3.35
C ALA A 139 61.46 -17.52 3.69
N ALA A 140 62.47 -16.90 3.07
CA ALA A 140 63.83 -16.94 3.56
C ALA A 140 64.05 -15.72 4.47
N THR A 141 64.31 -16.05 5.73
CA THR A 141 64.74 -15.18 6.81
C THR A 141 65.84 -14.21 6.37
N THR A 142 65.71 -12.96 6.79
CA THR A 142 66.71 -11.90 6.67
C THR A 142 68.03 -12.25 7.36
N GLU A 143 69.13 -12.15 6.61
CA GLU A 143 70.41 -11.60 7.08
C GLU A 143 71.05 -10.80 5.91
N PRO A 144 71.64 -9.63 6.17
CA PRO A 144 72.16 -8.75 5.13
C PRO A 144 73.59 -9.15 4.74
N VAL A 145 73.78 -9.67 3.52
CA VAL A 145 75.12 -9.80 2.92
C VAL A 145 75.21 -8.92 1.67
N ALA A 146 76.27 -8.11 1.66
CA ALA A 146 76.59 -7.13 0.66
C ALA A 146 76.75 -7.72 -0.75
N THR A 147 76.08 -7.05 -1.70
CA THR A 147 76.47 -6.80 -3.10
C THR A 147 77.33 -7.84 -3.81
N THR A 148 76.68 -8.67 -4.63
CA THR A 148 77.15 -8.94 -5.99
C THR A 148 75.90 -8.95 -6.88
N PRO A 149 75.80 -8.12 -7.94
CA PRO A 149 74.68 -8.20 -8.87
C PRO A 149 74.70 -9.57 -9.56
N PRO A 150 73.58 -10.29 -9.65
CA PRO A 150 73.49 -11.44 -10.55
C PRO A 150 73.76 -10.95 -11.99
N PRO A 151 74.38 -11.79 -12.86
CA PRO A 151 74.62 -11.40 -14.23
C PRO A 151 73.31 -10.99 -14.89
N ALA A 152 73.29 -9.79 -15.47
CA ALA A 152 72.17 -9.25 -16.21
C ALA A 152 71.78 -10.25 -17.31
N SER A 153 70.68 -10.96 -17.08
CA SER A 153 69.93 -11.57 -18.17
C SER A 153 69.21 -10.42 -18.85
N ASP A 154 69.78 -9.90 -19.94
CA ASP A 154 69.11 -8.99 -20.87
C ASP A 154 67.96 -9.72 -21.58
N LYS A 155 66.92 -10.09 -20.84
CA LYS A 155 65.61 -10.45 -21.40
C LYS A 155 64.66 -9.35 -21.01
N GLN A 156 64.46 -8.39 -21.92
CA GLN A 156 63.36 -7.45 -21.81
C GLN A 156 62.06 -8.24 -21.56
N PRO A 157 61.28 -7.93 -20.51
CA PRO A 157 60.03 -8.63 -20.27
C PRO A 157 59.07 -8.35 -21.43
N TRP A 158 58.42 -9.40 -21.93
CA TRP A 158 57.44 -9.29 -23.00
C TRP A 158 56.29 -8.37 -22.58
N GLN A 159 55.98 -7.35 -23.39
CA GLN A 159 54.78 -6.54 -23.20
C GLN A 159 53.61 -7.25 -23.88
N ILE A 160 52.59 -7.64 -23.11
CA ILE A 160 51.43 -8.40 -23.59
C ILE A 160 50.23 -7.44 -23.71
N SER A 161 49.59 -7.39 -24.87
CA SER A 161 48.33 -6.67 -25.09
C SER A 161 47.27 -7.58 -25.71
N LEU A 162 45.99 -7.35 -25.40
CA LEU A 162 44.86 -8.13 -25.89
C LEU A 162 43.88 -7.19 -26.63
N GLN A 163 43.70 -7.41 -27.93
CA GLN A 163 42.89 -6.58 -28.82
C GLN A 163 41.38 -6.78 -28.66
N GLY A 164 40.95 -7.84 -27.97
CA GLY A 164 39.53 -8.06 -27.65
C GLY A 164 39.19 -9.51 -27.39
N VAL A 165 38.01 -9.74 -26.83
CA VAL A 165 37.45 -11.06 -26.54
C VAL A 165 36.06 -11.16 -27.13
N GLU A 166 35.77 -12.27 -27.79
CA GLU A 166 34.45 -12.58 -28.32
C GLU A 166 34.03 -14.00 -27.95
N LEU A 167 32.87 -14.11 -27.32
CA LEU A 167 32.18 -15.35 -27.06
C LEU A 167 30.97 -15.42 -27.98
N GLN A 168 30.82 -16.52 -28.70
CA GLN A 168 29.68 -16.77 -29.58
C GLN A 168 28.99 -18.06 -29.17
N GLN A 169 27.69 -17.99 -28.92
CA GLN A 169 26.86 -19.14 -28.53
C GLN A 169 27.46 -19.92 -27.35
N ALA A 170 28.04 -19.20 -26.38
CA ALA A 170 28.54 -19.83 -25.18
C ALA A 170 27.37 -20.26 -24.27
N SER A 171 27.58 -21.28 -23.47
CA SER A 171 26.57 -21.83 -22.56
C SER A 171 27.23 -22.27 -21.26
N ALA A 172 26.46 -22.33 -20.18
CA ALA A 172 26.95 -22.83 -18.91
C ALA A 172 25.84 -23.58 -18.17
N LEU A 173 26.23 -24.61 -17.43
CA LEU A 173 25.36 -25.33 -16.51
C LEU A 173 26.01 -25.35 -15.14
N LEU A 174 25.35 -24.70 -14.18
CA LEU A 174 25.75 -24.64 -12.78
C LEU A 174 24.77 -25.49 -11.99
N GLN A 175 25.26 -26.54 -11.36
CA GLN A 175 24.48 -27.48 -10.55
C GLN A 175 25.00 -27.48 -9.11
N ASP A 176 24.13 -27.10 -8.18
CA ASP A 176 24.40 -27.17 -6.75
C ASP A 176 23.52 -28.24 -6.11
N ASP A 177 24.08 -29.44 -5.96
CA ASP A 177 23.39 -30.61 -5.38
C ASP A 177 23.15 -30.45 -3.88
N ARG A 178 23.89 -29.56 -3.21
CA ARG A 178 23.71 -29.27 -1.79
C ARG A 178 22.44 -28.47 -1.56
N ASN A 179 22.15 -27.53 -2.46
CA ASN A 179 20.98 -26.64 -2.39
C ASN A 179 19.87 -27.03 -3.38
N GLY A 180 20.03 -28.14 -4.13
CA GLY A 180 19.08 -28.60 -5.15
C GLY A 180 18.86 -27.59 -6.28
N THR A 181 19.80 -26.69 -6.52
CA THR A 181 19.64 -25.56 -7.45
C THR A 181 20.34 -25.84 -8.77
N VAL A 182 19.65 -25.62 -9.89
CA VAL A 182 20.20 -25.72 -11.24
C VAL A 182 20.02 -24.38 -11.96
N SER A 183 21.13 -23.80 -12.39
CA SER A 183 21.18 -22.59 -13.20
C SER A 183 21.77 -22.91 -14.56
N ARG A 184 21.03 -22.59 -15.62
CA ARG A 184 21.41 -22.82 -17.00
C ARG A 184 21.53 -21.49 -17.73
N LEU A 185 22.70 -21.25 -18.31
CA LEU A 185 22.91 -20.24 -19.33
C LEU A 185 22.86 -20.96 -20.68
N GLU A 186 21.75 -20.80 -21.40
CA GLU A 186 21.51 -21.47 -22.68
C GLU A 186 22.35 -20.84 -23.79
N GLN A 187 22.48 -19.52 -23.76
CA GLN A 187 23.21 -18.75 -24.73
C GLN A 187 23.85 -17.52 -24.09
N LEU A 188 25.10 -17.25 -24.47
CA LEU A 188 25.88 -16.07 -24.13
C LEU A 188 26.69 -15.66 -25.36
N ASP A 189 26.36 -14.49 -25.88
CA ASP A 189 27.17 -13.77 -26.84
C ASP A 189 27.77 -12.55 -26.14
N LEU A 190 29.10 -12.43 -26.16
CA LEU A 190 29.82 -11.32 -25.55
C LEU A 190 30.84 -10.82 -26.57
N ASN A 191 30.86 -9.52 -26.84
CA ASN A 191 31.91 -8.90 -27.62
C ASN A 191 32.50 -7.75 -26.81
N LEU A 192 33.79 -7.87 -26.52
CA LEU A 192 34.58 -6.92 -25.77
C LEU A 192 35.73 -6.47 -26.66
N GLY A 193 35.78 -5.16 -26.94
CA GLY A 193 36.88 -4.58 -27.70
C GLY A 193 38.23 -4.61 -26.97
N GLN A 194 39.23 -3.92 -27.52
CA GLN A 194 40.58 -3.85 -26.96
C GLN A 194 40.57 -3.29 -25.55
N LEU A 195 40.93 -4.11 -24.55
CA LEU A 195 41.09 -3.66 -23.18
C LEU A 195 42.39 -2.87 -23.05
N ALA A 196 42.26 -1.55 -22.91
CA ALA A 196 43.33 -0.66 -22.53
C ALA A 196 42.88 0.20 -21.34
N VAL A 197 43.78 0.37 -20.37
CA VAL A 197 43.52 1.21 -19.20
C VAL A 197 43.26 2.64 -19.68
N ASP A 198 42.26 3.28 -19.09
CA ASP A 198 41.81 4.63 -19.38
C ASP A 198 41.30 4.88 -20.82
N GLN A 199 41.02 3.84 -21.59
CA GLN A 199 40.39 3.95 -22.91
C GLN A 199 38.95 3.43 -22.89
N TRP A 200 38.09 4.05 -23.69
CA TRP A 200 36.71 3.60 -23.88
C TRP A 200 36.65 2.44 -24.87
N VAL A 201 36.00 1.36 -24.46
CA VAL A 201 35.96 0.11 -25.21
C VAL A 201 34.51 -0.33 -25.37
N PRO A 202 34.01 -0.58 -26.59
CA PRO A 202 32.65 -1.08 -26.77
C PRO A 202 32.50 -2.49 -26.20
N VAL A 203 31.38 -2.72 -25.53
CA VAL A 203 30.97 -4.00 -24.97
C VAL A 203 29.54 -4.28 -25.40
N THR A 204 29.28 -5.44 -25.97
CA THR A 204 27.92 -5.93 -26.23
C THR A 204 27.71 -7.29 -25.60
N LEU A 205 26.54 -7.50 -25.03
CA LEU A 205 26.13 -8.71 -24.33
C LEU A 205 24.76 -9.15 -24.85
N ALA A 206 24.59 -10.44 -25.14
CA ALA A 206 23.29 -11.07 -25.23
C ALA A 206 23.33 -12.37 -24.41
N ALA A 207 22.37 -12.57 -23.52
CA ALA A 207 22.36 -13.71 -22.62
C ALA A 207 20.93 -14.25 -22.50
N LYS A 208 20.78 -15.57 -22.59
CA LYS A 208 19.51 -16.26 -22.38
C LYS A 208 19.73 -17.47 -21.47
N GLY A 209 18.84 -17.68 -20.52
CA GLY A 209 18.98 -18.78 -19.59
C GLY A 209 17.78 -18.95 -18.67
N ALA A 210 17.94 -19.87 -17.72
CA ALA A 210 16.97 -20.14 -16.69
C ALA A 210 17.64 -20.51 -15.37
N GLN A 211 17.04 -20.14 -14.25
CA GLN A 211 17.42 -20.59 -12.91
C GLN A 211 16.16 -21.12 -12.22
N GLY A 212 16.06 -22.43 -12.04
CA GLY A 212 14.79 -23.05 -11.63
C GLY A 212 13.67 -22.76 -12.65
N GLU A 213 12.58 -22.15 -12.19
CA GLU A 213 11.43 -21.75 -13.04
C GLU A 213 11.57 -20.36 -13.65
N LEU A 214 12.56 -19.56 -13.21
CA LEU A 214 12.83 -18.23 -13.74
C LEU A 214 13.60 -18.32 -15.04
N ALA A 215 12.98 -17.92 -16.15
CA ALA A 215 13.64 -17.73 -17.44
C ALA A 215 13.97 -16.25 -17.69
N PHE A 216 15.10 -15.98 -18.33
CA PHE A 216 15.52 -14.63 -18.71
C PHE A 216 16.06 -14.56 -20.14
N ASP A 217 15.85 -13.42 -20.80
CA ASP A 217 16.47 -13.00 -22.06
C ASP A 217 16.98 -11.57 -21.86
N LEU A 218 18.27 -11.35 -22.06
CA LEU A 218 18.96 -10.10 -21.75
C LEU A 218 19.81 -9.66 -22.95
N LYS A 219 19.77 -8.37 -23.26
CA LYS A 219 20.62 -7.74 -24.26
C LYS A 219 21.16 -6.43 -23.70
N GLY A 220 22.44 -6.19 -23.91
CA GLY A 220 23.12 -5.01 -23.40
C GLY A 220 24.19 -4.48 -24.35
N SER A 221 24.38 -3.17 -24.32
CA SER A 221 25.52 -2.52 -24.95
C SER A 221 26.01 -1.36 -24.08
N THR A 222 27.31 -1.13 -24.06
CA THR A 222 27.92 0.00 -23.34
C THR A 222 29.32 0.27 -23.89
N GLN A 223 29.93 1.39 -23.51
CA GLN A 223 31.36 1.57 -23.58
C GLN A 223 31.94 1.50 -22.16
N LEU A 224 32.91 0.61 -21.95
CA LEU A 224 33.63 0.44 -20.70
C LEU A 224 34.95 1.22 -20.73
N LYS A 225 35.24 1.98 -19.69
CA LYS A 225 36.57 2.54 -19.42
C LYS A 225 37.14 1.86 -18.18
N LEU A 226 38.12 0.99 -18.39
CA LEU A 226 38.80 0.29 -17.30
C LEU A 226 39.79 1.25 -16.62
N ALA A 227 39.59 1.50 -15.33
CA ALA A 227 40.54 2.26 -14.52
C ALA A 227 41.62 1.33 -13.92
N PRO A 228 42.80 1.85 -13.51
CA PRO A 228 43.83 1.05 -12.82
C PRO A 228 43.29 0.37 -11.56
N ASP A 229 42.46 1.09 -10.80
CA ASP A 229 41.58 0.53 -9.79
C ASP A 229 40.26 0.15 -10.48
N ALA A 230 40.04 -1.16 -10.66
CA ALA A 230 38.85 -1.68 -11.33
C ALA A 230 37.54 -1.15 -10.71
N SER A 231 37.56 -0.79 -9.43
CA SER A 231 36.39 -0.29 -8.72
C SER A 231 35.98 1.14 -9.11
N ARG A 232 36.87 1.86 -9.79
CA ARG A 232 36.66 3.20 -10.38
C ARG A 232 36.39 3.15 -11.89
N SER A 233 36.21 1.96 -12.45
CA SER A 233 35.87 1.82 -13.87
C SER A 233 34.53 2.49 -14.15
N GLU A 234 34.40 2.99 -15.36
CA GLU A 234 33.23 3.75 -15.78
C GLU A 234 32.54 3.06 -16.94
N LEU A 235 31.23 3.24 -17.02
CA LEU A 235 30.43 2.85 -18.17
C LEU A 235 29.81 4.10 -18.79
N LYS A 236 29.65 4.13 -20.10
CA LYS A 236 28.83 5.15 -20.78
C LYS A 236 27.99 4.54 -21.89
N ASP A 237 26.98 5.27 -22.31
CA ASP A 237 26.00 4.83 -23.30
C ASP A 237 25.43 3.45 -22.94
N VAL A 238 25.12 3.24 -21.66
CA VAL A 238 24.62 1.96 -21.16
C VAL A 238 23.20 1.79 -21.68
N VAL A 239 22.96 0.68 -22.34
CA VAL A 239 21.64 0.21 -22.71
C VAL A 239 21.54 -1.23 -22.25
N LEU A 240 20.56 -1.53 -21.42
CA LEU A 240 20.21 -2.87 -21.00
C LEU A 240 18.72 -3.08 -21.26
N ALA A 241 18.34 -4.19 -21.86
CA ALA A 241 16.95 -4.54 -22.10
C ALA A 241 16.76 -6.05 -22.04
N GLY A 242 15.54 -6.49 -21.78
CA GLY A 242 15.28 -7.91 -21.70
C GLY A 242 13.88 -8.25 -21.21
N SER A 243 13.69 -9.52 -20.87
CA SER A 243 12.49 -10.06 -20.26
C SER A 243 12.85 -11.07 -19.17
N LEU A 244 11.98 -11.17 -18.18
CA LEU A 244 12.03 -12.18 -17.12
C LEU A 244 10.68 -12.86 -17.03
N SER A 245 10.64 -14.17 -16.88
CA SER A 245 9.38 -14.92 -16.79
C SER A 245 9.47 -16.03 -15.76
N GLU A 246 8.52 -16.02 -14.83
CA GLU A 246 8.23 -17.06 -13.85
C GLU A 246 6.74 -17.45 -13.96
N PRO A 247 6.30 -18.59 -13.39
CA PRO A 247 4.90 -19.06 -13.55
C PRO A 247 3.83 -18.07 -13.10
N THR A 248 4.13 -17.21 -12.12
CA THR A 248 3.16 -16.24 -11.57
C THR A 248 3.60 -14.79 -11.71
N GLN A 249 4.80 -14.52 -12.22
CA GLN A 249 5.36 -13.18 -12.34
C GLN A 249 6.11 -13.06 -13.66
N ARG A 250 5.76 -12.07 -14.47
CA ARG A 250 6.43 -11.80 -15.74
C ARG A 250 6.82 -10.33 -15.82
N LEU A 251 8.01 -10.10 -16.33
CA LEU A 251 8.48 -8.83 -16.85
C LEU A 251 8.64 -9.02 -18.36
N ASP A 252 7.55 -8.76 -19.09
CA ASP A 252 7.47 -8.97 -20.54
C ASP A 252 8.54 -8.18 -21.29
N ALA A 253 8.81 -6.96 -20.81
CA ALA A 253 9.89 -6.13 -21.30
C ALA A 253 10.41 -5.20 -20.20
N PHE A 254 11.73 -5.01 -20.17
CA PHE A 254 12.33 -3.89 -19.47
C PHE A 254 13.43 -3.25 -20.32
N SER A 255 13.67 -1.96 -20.09
CA SER A 255 14.82 -1.23 -20.59
C SER A 255 15.33 -0.27 -19.54
N LEU A 256 16.66 -0.24 -19.41
CA LEU A 256 17.41 0.70 -18.61
C LEU A 256 18.46 1.34 -19.52
N LYS A 257 18.45 2.68 -19.57
CA LYS A 257 19.49 3.46 -20.26
C LYS A 257 20.18 4.35 -19.27
N ALA A 258 21.50 4.49 -19.37
CA ALA A 258 22.27 5.46 -18.62
C ALA A 258 23.32 6.15 -19.51
N ASP A 259 23.47 7.46 -19.37
CA ASP A 259 24.45 8.25 -20.11
C ASP A 259 25.90 7.90 -19.72
N ARG A 260 26.20 7.91 -18.42
CA ARG A 260 27.51 7.56 -17.86
C ARG A 260 27.35 7.12 -16.41
N LEU A 261 27.78 5.91 -16.09
CA LEU A 261 27.88 5.40 -14.72
C LEU A 261 29.32 5.54 -14.24
N ALA A 262 29.54 6.46 -13.28
CA ALA A 262 30.81 6.67 -12.62
C ALA A 262 30.58 7.05 -11.16
N LEU A 263 31.41 6.52 -10.25
CA LEU A 263 31.36 6.89 -8.84
C LEU A 263 31.64 8.38 -8.66
N GLY A 264 30.92 9.00 -7.72
CA GLY A 264 31.01 10.43 -7.42
C GLY A 264 30.34 11.35 -8.44
N GLN A 265 29.82 10.84 -9.56
CA GLN A 265 29.19 11.64 -10.63
C GLN A 265 27.70 11.36 -10.78
N TRP A 266 26.96 12.36 -11.24
CA TRP A 266 25.56 12.21 -11.61
C TRP A 266 25.44 11.48 -12.95
N SER A 267 24.53 10.51 -12.99
CA SER A 267 24.17 9.71 -14.15
C SER A 267 22.69 9.94 -14.47
N SER A 268 22.35 10.28 -15.70
CA SER A 268 20.97 10.36 -16.16
C SER A 268 20.50 8.97 -16.57
N LEU A 269 19.41 8.50 -15.97
CA LEU A 269 18.81 7.19 -16.24
C LEU A 269 17.41 7.33 -16.82
N THR A 270 17.12 6.48 -17.81
CA THR A 270 15.77 6.25 -18.32
C THR A 270 15.40 4.80 -18.08
N LEU A 271 14.20 4.58 -17.55
CA LEU A 271 13.66 3.25 -17.27
C LEU A 271 12.31 3.07 -17.95
N SER A 272 12.07 1.87 -18.45
CA SER A 272 10.76 1.42 -18.93
C SER A 272 10.59 -0.05 -18.56
N LEU A 273 9.50 -0.39 -17.90
CA LEU A 273 9.16 -1.74 -17.48
C LEU A 273 7.72 -2.02 -17.91
N GLN A 274 7.46 -3.24 -18.34
CA GLN A 274 6.15 -3.78 -18.63
C GLN A 274 6.09 -5.21 -18.12
N GLY A 275 5.04 -5.52 -17.36
CA GLY A 275 4.90 -6.85 -16.80
C GLY A 275 3.52 -7.11 -16.22
N ALA A 276 3.36 -8.33 -15.72
CA ALA A 276 2.14 -8.81 -15.10
C ALA A 276 2.42 -9.86 -14.02
N GLN A 277 1.46 -10.01 -13.11
CA GLN A 277 1.44 -10.99 -12.04
C GLN A 277 0.12 -11.76 -12.13
N GLY A 278 0.19 -13.07 -11.87
CA GLY A 278 -0.92 -14.01 -11.99
C GLY A 278 -0.80 -14.93 -13.21
N ALA A 279 -1.82 -15.77 -13.40
CA ALA A 279 -1.89 -16.70 -14.53
C ALA A 279 -1.91 -15.95 -15.87
N SER A 280 -1.27 -16.51 -16.90
CA SER A 280 -1.15 -15.89 -18.23
C SER A 280 -2.47 -15.45 -18.86
N ASP A 281 -3.52 -16.22 -18.64
CA ASP A 281 -4.81 -15.97 -19.27
C ASP A 281 -5.65 -14.94 -18.50
N LYS A 282 -5.33 -14.71 -17.22
CA LYS A 282 -6.01 -13.74 -16.36
C LYS A 282 -5.05 -13.16 -15.32
N PRO A 283 -4.26 -12.15 -15.67
CA PRO A 283 -3.35 -11.51 -14.73
C PRO A 283 -4.15 -10.81 -13.62
N THR A 284 -3.74 -11.01 -12.37
CA THR A 284 -4.30 -10.33 -11.20
C THR A 284 -3.85 -8.87 -11.11
N LEU A 285 -2.67 -8.59 -11.68
CA LEU A 285 -2.08 -7.26 -11.79
C LEU A 285 -1.26 -7.22 -13.07
N ALA A 286 -1.37 -6.17 -13.85
CA ALA A 286 -0.55 -5.90 -15.03
C ALA A 286 -0.29 -4.41 -15.12
N GLY A 287 0.85 -4.03 -15.70
CA GLY A 287 1.13 -2.62 -15.84
C GLY A 287 2.44 -2.28 -16.52
N THR A 288 2.62 -0.97 -16.66
CA THR A 288 3.87 -0.37 -17.13
C THR A 288 4.39 0.60 -16.09
N LEU A 289 5.71 0.80 -16.08
CA LEU A 289 6.41 1.82 -15.31
C LEU A 289 7.44 2.46 -16.24
N GLU A 290 7.33 3.75 -16.47
CA GLU A 290 8.28 4.52 -17.29
C GLU A 290 8.76 5.71 -16.49
N GLY A 291 9.99 6.14 -16.75
CA GLY A 291 10.48 7.34 -16.10
C GLY A 291 11.91 7.71 -16.41
N THR A 292 12.26 8.86 -15.89
CA THR A 292 13.62 9.39 -15.92
C THR A 292 14.03 9.79 -14.52
N LEU A 293 15.30 9.61 -14.19
CA LEU A 293 15.86 10.08 -12.94
C LEU A 293 17.35 10.35 -13.14
N LYS A 294 17.95 11.16 -12.29
CA LYS A 294 19.40 11.22 -12.15
C LYS A 294 19.79 10.50 -10.87
N ALA A 295 20.85 9.71 -10.92
CA ALA A 295 21.40 9.03 -9.76
C ALA A 295 22.89 9.35 -9.59
N ARG A 296 23.35 9.36 -8.34
CA ARG A 296 24.75 9.50 -7.98
C ARG A 296 25.04 8.60 -6.81
N LEU A 297 26.04 7.73 -6.97
CA LEU A 297 26.63 6.99 -5.86
C LEU A 297 27.96 7.64 -5.51
N ASP A 298 28.20 7.95 -4.25
CA ASP A 298 29.47 8.53 -3.80
C ASP A 298 30.66 7.57 -3.98
N GLU A 299 31.89 8.09 -3.86
CA GLU A 299 33.10 7.28 -4.05
C GLU A 299 33.24 6.14 -3.03
N ASN A 300 32.65 6.31 -1.84
CA ASN A 300 32.70 5.32 -0.77
C ASN A 300 31.56 4.30 -0.83
N ARG A 301 30.60 4.45 -1.76
CA ARG A 301 29.41 3.58 -1.90
C ARG A 301 28.54 3.55 -0.64
N GLN A 302 28.46 4.67 0.07
CA GLN A 302 27.65 4.84 1.28
C GLN A 302 26.45 5.74 1.04
N LEU A 303 26.51 6.61 0.04
CA LEU A 303 25.48 7.60 -0.23
C LEU A 303 24.99 7.50 -1.67
N LEU A 304 23.73 7.11 -1.83
CA LEU A 304 23.02 7.13 -3.10
C LEU A 304 22.05 8.33 -3.11
N GLU A 305 22.24 9.24 -4.05
CA GLU A 305 21.39 10.40 -4.25
C GLU A 305 20.61 10.23 -5.56
N LEU A 306 19.31 10.52 -5.53
CA LEU A 306 18.43 10.57 -6.70
C LEU A 306 17.87 11.99 -6.82
N SER A 307 17.94 12.56 -8.02
CA SER A 307 17.37 13.87 -8.34
C SER A 307 16.57 13.81 -9.62
N ASP A 308 15.69 14.79 -9.82
CA ASP A 308 14.86 14.90 -11.03
C ASP A 308 14.11 13.59 -11.35
N ALA A 309 13.75 12.81 -10.32
CA ALA A 309 13.02 11.57 -10.53
C ALA A 309 11.61 11.94 -10.99
N VAL A 310 11.18 11.36 -12.11
CA VAL A 310 9.83 11.45 -12.64
C VAL A 310 9.47 10.08 -13.16
N LEU A 311 8.62 9.38 -12.42
CA LEU A 311 8.15 8.03 -12.69
C LEU A 311 6.64 8.09 -12.93
N ALA A 312 6.18 7.36 -13.93
CA ALA A 312 4.76 7.18 -14.23
C ALA A 312 4.49 5.68 -14.38
N ALA A 313 3.49 5.19 -13.65
CA ALA A 313 3.03 3.81 -13.79
C ALA A 313 1.58 3.77 -14.22
N LYS A 314 1.24 2.80 -15.06
CA LYS A 314 -0.14 2.46 -15.41
C LYS A 314 -0.38 1.04 -14.95
N LEU A 315 -1.30 0.86 -14.01
CA LEU A 315 -1.62 -0.44 -13.42
C LEU A 315 -3.06 -0.81 -13.79
N SER A 316 -3.31 -2.10 -13.95
CA SER A 316 -4.63 -2.68 -14.19
C SER A 316 -4.73 -4.06 -13.55
N GLY A 317 -5.91 -4.44 -13.08
CA GLY A 317 -6.15 -5.78 -12.54
C GLY A 317 -7.13 -5.81 -11.38
N ASP A 318 -7.61 -7.02 -11.06
CA ASP A 318 -8.62 -7.26 -10.03
C ASP A 318 -8.08 -7.03 -8.60
N ALA A 319 -6.75 -6.99 -8.43
CA ALA A 319 -6.10 -6.73 -7.14
C ALA A 319 -6.07 -5.24 -6.74
N LEU A 320 -6.44 -4.34 -7.65
CA LEU A 320 -6.41 -2.90 -7.42
C LEU A 320 -7.76 -2.41 -6.87
N PRO A 321 -7.79 -1.31 -6.07
CA PRO A 321 -9.04 -0.67 -5.64
C PRO A 321 -9.94 -0.24 -6.80
N ARG A 322 -9.34 -0.02 -7.97
CA ARG A 322 -10.01 0.33 -9.24
C ARG A 322 -9.46 -0.56 -10.36
N PRO A 323 -10.24 -0.88 -11.40
CA PRO A 323 -9.77 -1.73 -12.51
C PRO A 323 -8.51 -1.21 -13.20
N GLN A 324 -8.31 0.11 -13.21
CA GLN A 324 -7.14 0.78 -13.76
C GLN A 324 -6.74 1.93 -12.85
N MET A 325 -5.43 2.17 -12.72
CA MET A 325 -4.86 3.27 -11.95
C MET A 325 -3.66 3.87 -12.67
N GLN A 326 -3.55 5.19 -12.64
CA GLN A 326 -2.38 5.92 -13.11
C GLN A 326 -1.65 6.52 -11.90
N LEU A 327 -0.42 6.07 -11.70
CA LEU A 327 0.44 6.56 -10.63
C LEU A 327 1.52 7.46 -11.20
N LYS A 328 1.83 8.54 -10.49
CA LYS A 328 2.97 9.41 -10.79
C LYS A 328 3.77 9.61 -9.52
N LEU A 329 5.09 9.58 -9.64
CA LEU A 329 5.99 9.89 -8.54
C LEU A 329 7.05 10.83 -9.08
N ALA A 330 7.26 11.95 -8.39
CA ALA A 330 8.39 12.81 -8.65
C ALA A 330 9.06 13.28 -7.35
N GLY A 331 10.34 13.61 -7.42
CA GLY A 331 11.05 14.19 -6.29
C GLY A 331 12.52 13.82 -6.21
N PHE A 332 13.07 13.99 -5.02
CA PHE A 332 14.47 13.72 -4.69
C PHE A 332 14.53 12.64 -3.60
N ALA A 333 15.51 11.76 -3.70
CA ALA A 333 15.77 10.77 -2.67
C ALA A 333 17.25 10.80 -2.28
N ARG A 334 17.54 10.52 -1.02
CA ARG A 334 18.89 10.36 -0.52
C ARG A 334 18.90 9.15 0.39
N ALA A 335 19.70 8.15 0.05
CA ALA A 335 19.84 6.90 0.77
C ALA A 335 21.24 6.79 1.37
N GLU A 336 21.31 6.78 2.69
CA GLU A 336 22.50 6.48 3.49
C GLU A 336 22.51 4.97 3.74
N LEU A 337 23.29 4.25 2.93
CA LEU A 337 23.29 2.80 2.84
C LEU A 337 23.82 2.12 4.11
N ASP A 338 24.80 2.76 4.77
CA ASP A 338 25.38 2.34 6.06
C ASP A 338 24.37 2.47 7.21
N LYS A 339 23.51 3.49 7.16
CA LYS A 339 22.46 3.76 8.15
C LYS A 339 21.12 3.13 7.80
N GLN A 340 21.02 2.52 6.61
CA GLN A 340 19.78 1.99 6.05
C GLN A 340 18.64 3.02 6.08
N ALA A 341 18.96 4.28 5.83
CA ALA A 341 18.05 5.40 5.94
C ALA A 341 17.84 6.05 4.58
N VAL A 342 16.58 6.35 4.24
CA VAL A 342 16.19 7.01 2.99
C VAL A 342 15.39 8.27 3.35
N THR A 343 15.80 9.42 2.85
CA THR A 343 15.06 10.68 2.96
C THR A 343 14.53 11.08 1.60
N LEU A 344 13.26 11.48 1.55
CA LEU A 344 12.53 11.92 0.37
C LEU A 344 12.20 13.40 0.53
N SER A 345 12.57 14.21 -0.46
CA SER A 345 12.36 15.66 -0.46
C SER A 345 11.68 16.11 -1.75
N ASN A 346 10.88 17.17 -1.68
CA ASN A 346 10.02 17.66 -2.77
C ASN A 346 9.27 16.51 -3.44
N LEU A 347 8.77 15.58 -2.63
CA LEU A 347 8.04 14.42 -3.09
C LEU A 347 6.70 14.91 -3.66
N VAL A 348 6.35 14.42 -4.84
CA VAL A 348 5.04 14.61 -5.47
C VAL A 348 4.51 13.23 -5.82
N LEU A 349 3.35 12.89 -5.28
CA LEU A 349 2.65 11.61 -5.50
C LEU A 349 1.34 11.91 -6.22
N GLY A 350 1.17 11.36 -7.41
CA GLY A 350 -0.07 11.40 -8.16
C GLY A 350 -0.73 10.02 -8.19
N ALA A 351 -2.03 9.97 -7.94
CA ALA A 351 -2.87 8.80 -8.16
C ALA A 351 -4.17 9.24 -8.83
N ASP A 352 -4.29 8.97 -10.14
CA ASP A 352 -5.35 9.50 -11.00
C ASP A 352 -5.45 11.04 -10.89
N ASP A 353 -6.58 11.56 -10.40
CA ASP A 353 -6.81 13.01 -10.18
C ASP A 353 -6.29 13.53 -8.83
N THR A 354 -5.79 12.63 -7.96
CA THR A 354 -5.27 13.01 -6.64
C THR A 354 -3.80 13.36 -6.76
N LEU A 355 -3.42 14.53 -6.20
CA LEU A 355 -2.04 14.98 -6.12
C LEU A 355 -1.69 15.31 -4.67
N LEU A 356 -0.64 14.67 -4.17
CA LEU A 356 -0.03 14.95 -2.87
C LEU A 356 1.40 15.44 -3.07
N SER A 357 1.86 16.33 -2.20
CA SER A 357 3.23 16.83 -2.20
C SER A 357 3.78 16.89 -0.78
N GLY A 358 5.09 16.78 -0.61
CA GLY A 358 5.70 16.90 0.72
C GLY A 358 7.06 16.23 0.85
N SER A 359 7.28 15.59 1.99
CA SER A 359 8.54 14.93 2.33
C SER A 359 8.32 13.71 3.20
N GLY A 360 9.34 12.86 3.28
CA GLY A 360 9.31 11.71 4.17
C GLY A 360 10.69 11.16 4.45
N ALA A 361 10.76 10.28 5.44
CA ALA A 361 11.96 9.54 5.76
C ALA A 361 11.58 8.10 6.11
N VAL A 362 12.42 7.16 5.69
CA VAL A 362 12.27 5.74 5.96
C VAL A 362 13.57 5.26 6.58
N ARG A 363 13.51 4.66 7.76
CA ARG A 363 14.61 3.88 8.32
C ARG A 363 14.25 2.42 8.24
N LEU A 364 15.03 1.69 7.45
CA LEU A 364 14.86 0.25 7.30
C LEU A 364 15.40 -0.45 8.56
N GLY A 365 14.85 -1.62 8.83
CA GLY A 365 15.15 -2.44 10.01
C GLY A 365 14.16 -3.59 10.10
N ALA A 366 14.20 -4.36 11.19
CA ALA A 366 13.23 -5.45 11.41
C ALA A 366 11.77 -4.95 11.41
N VAL A 367 11.55 -3.75 11.93
CA VAL A 367 10.31 -2.98 11.77
C VAL A 367 10.70 -1.64 11.15
N PRO A 368 10.27 -1.34 9.91
CA PRO A 368 10.57 -0.08 9.27
C PRO A 368 9.90 1.08 10.00
N LYS A 369 10.63 2.20 10.12
CA LYS A 369 10.12 3.46 10.67
C LYS A 369 9.90 4.46 9.55
N VAL A 370 8.68 4.99 9.43
CA VAL A 370 8.28 5.90 8.36
C VAL A 370 7.80 7.23 8.93
N ASP A 371 8.49 8.31 8.60
CA ASP A 371 8.07 9.67 8.91
C ASP A 371 7.55 10.35 7.64
N PHE A 372 6.44 11.09 7.69
CA PHE A 372 5.93 11.82 6.53
C PHE A 372 5.22 13.14 6.89
N ASP A 373 5.35 14.13 6.01
CA ASP A 373 4.54 15.35 6.00
C ASP A 373 4.05 15.58 4.58
N LEU A 374 2.74 15.40 4.36
CA LEU A 374 2.11 15.42 3.05
C LEU A 374 0.98 16.45 3.02
N LYS A 375 0.83 17.10 1.87
CA LYS A 375 -0.21 18.08 1.58
C LYS A 375 -0.86 17.81 0.24
N GLY A 376 -2.16 18.02 0.11
CA GLY A 376 -2.87 17.91 -1.17
C GLY A 376 -4.12 18.77 -1.22
N ASP A 377 -4.66 18.99 -2.41
CA ASP A 377 -5.84 19.84 -2.58
C ASP A 377 -7.14 19.06 -2.39
N LYS A 378 -7.21 17.86 -2.96
CA LYS A 378 -8.42 17.04 -2.96
C LYS A 378 -8.07 15.56 -2.89
N LEU A 379 -8.76 14.85 -2.02
CA LEU A 379 -8.75 13.39 -1.93
C LEU A 379 -10.19 12.85 -1.89
N ASP A 380 -10.58 12.04 -2.86
CA ASP A 380 -11.88 11.38 -2.90
C ASP A 380 -11.71 9.90 -2.57
N LEU A 381 -11.86 9.54 -1.29
CA LEU A 381 -11.68 8.17 -0.82
C LEU A 381 -12.81 7.25 -1.26
N ASP A 382 -14.03 7.77 -1.44
CA ASP A 382 -15.18 6.98 -1.90
C ASP A 382 -14.98 6.53 -3.33
N GLY A 383 -14.58 7.47 -4.18
CA GLY A 383 -14.18 7.17 -5.53
C GLY A 383 -12.98 6.22 -5.55
N TRP A 384 -11.99 6.41 -4.68
CA TRP A 384 -10.75 5.63 -4.69
C TRP A 384 -10.96 4.17 -4.26
N LEU A 385 -11.79 3.92 -3.25
CA LEU A 385 -12.10 2.58 -2.72
C LEU A 385 -13.22 1.86 -3.47
N GLY A 386 -13.70 2.41 -4.60
CA GLY A 386 -14.76 1.80 -5.40
C GLY A 386 -16.13 1.74 -4.70
N GLN A 387 -16.32 2.51 -3.62
CA GLN A 387 -17.62 2.67 -2.97
C GLN A 387 -18.39 3.72 -3.75
N SER A 388 -18.91 3.34 -4.92
CA SER A 388 -19.91 4.13 -5.62
C SER A 388 -21.03 4.46 -4.63
N ALA A 389 -21.36 5.75 -4.52
CA ALA A 389 -22.51 6.23 -3.76
C ALA A 389 -23.70 5.29 -3.99
N LYS A 390 -24.12 4.62 -2.92
CA LYS A 390 -25.27 3.72 -2.93
C LYS A 390 -26.39 4.45 -3.64
N ALA A 391 -26.84 3.89 -4.76
CA ALA A 391 -27.78 4.53 -5.68
C ALA A 391 -28.91 5.21 -4.89
N ALA A 392 -29.12 6.50 -5.15
CA ALA A 392 -30.34 7.17 -4.74
C ALA A 392 -31.53 6.27 -5.13
N PRO A 393 -32.53 6.07 -4.26
CA PRO A 393 -33.70 5.30 -4.61
C PRO A 393 -34.24 5.85 -5.92
N ALA A 394 -34.36 4.98 -6.93
CA ALA A 394 -34.91 5.35 -8.22
C ALA A 394 -36.22 6.11 -7.96
N ALA A 395 -36.25 7.38 -8.37
CA ALA A 395 -37.46 8.16 -8.37
C ALA A 395 -38.51 7.37 -9.15
N ALA A 396 -39.54 6.91 -8.45
CA ALA A 396 -40.68 6.27 -9.05
C ALA A 396 -41.27 7.23 -10.09
N THR A 397 -41.10 6.91 -11.36
CA THR A 397 -41.80 7.55 -12.45
C THR A 397 -43.30 7.37 -12.24
N SER A 398 -44.00 8.49 -12.14
CA SER A 398 -45.45 8.58 -12.15
C SER A 398 -46.02 7.99 -13.44
N GLY A 399 -46.94 7.02 -13.32
CA GLY A 399 -47.64 6.40 -14.44
C GLY A 399 -48.79 5.48 -14.01
N ALA A 400 -49.88 6.10 -13.55
CA ALA A 400 -51.30 5.71 -13.61
C ALA A 400 -51.80 4.27 -13.28
N ALA A 401 -52.74 4.27 -12.32
CA ALA A 401 -54.02 3.56 -12.26
C ALA A 401 -54.10 2.06 -11.84
N ALA A 402 -54.50 1.92 -10.56
CA ALA A 402 -55.54 1.03 -10.03
C ALA A 402 -55.35 -0.50 -10.06
N SER A 403 -55.06 -1.06 -8.88
CA SER A 403 -55.92 -2.07 -8.27
C SER A 403 -55.94 -1.89 -6.74
N ALA A 404 -57.16 -1.76 -6.21
CA ALA A 404 -57.43 -1.64 -4.78
C ALA A 404 -57.42 -3.03 -4.13
N GLY A 405 -56.82 -3.13 -2.96
CA GLY A 405 -57.05 -4.24 -2.03
C GLY A 405 -55.82 -5.02 -1.59
N ALA A 406 -54.91 -4.40 -0.83
CA ALA A 406 -54.11 -5.12 0.15
C ALA A 406 -53.67 -4.12 1.24
N LYS A 407 -53.99 -4.42 2.50
CA LYS A 407 -53.46 -3.69 3.65
C LYS A 407 -51.93 -3.74 3.58
N GLU A 408 -51.33 -2.58 3.42
CA GLU A 408 -49.90 -2.36 3.46
C GLU A 408 -49.44 -2.57 4.90
N GLN A 409 -49.12 -3.82 5.21
CA GLN A 409 -48.38 -4.19 6.41
C GLN A 409 -46.97 -3.66 6.21
N ALA A 410 -46.65 -2.52 6.83
CA ALA A 410 -45.30 -1.98 6.85
C ALA A 410 -44.34 -3.08 7.32
N ALA A 411 -43.55 -3.60 6.38
CA ALA A 411 -42.54 -4.60 6.68
C ALA A 411 -41.54 -3.96 7.66
N ALA A 412 -41.45 -4.52 8.86
CA ALA A 412 -40.41 -4.17 9.81
C ALA A 412 -39.05 -4.32 9.12
N PRO A 413 -38.13 -3.36 9.23
CA PRO A 413 -36.83 -3.45 8.60
C PRO A 413 -36.13 -4.72 9.08
N ALA A 414 -35.64 -5.51 8.13
CA ALA A 414 -34.97 -6.77 8.40
C ALA A 414 -33.80 -6.53 9.37
N ASN A 415 -33.87 -7.19 10.52
CA ASN A 415 -32.90 -7.08 11.59
C ASN A 415 -31.57 -7.72 11.13
N ARG A 416 -30.70 -6.94 10.48
CA ARG A 416 -29.39 -7.43 10.03
C ARG A 416 -28.58 -7.77 11.28
N ALA A 417 -28.20 -9.04 11.43
CA ALA A 417 -27.32 -9.46 12.51
C ALA A 417 -26.00 -8.66 12.46
N LEU A 418 -25.63 -8.06 13.58
CA LEU A 418 -24.40 -7.28 13.72
C LEU A 418 -23.19 -8.20 13.56
N SER A 419 -22.16 -7.74 12.85
CA SER A 419 -20.93 -8.51 12.72
C SER A 419 -20.25 -8.70 14.09
N THR A 420 -19.82 -9.95 14.37
CA THR A 420 -18.98 -10.33 15.51
C THR A 420 -17.51 -10.50 15.14
N VAL A 421 -17.18 -10.39 13.85
CA VAL A 421 -15.83 -10.61 13.34
C VAL A 421 -14.98 -9.39 13.63
N GLU A 422 -13.87 -9.60 14.36
CA GLU A 422 -12.88 -8.57 14.62
C GLU A 422 -12.03 -8.30 13.35
N PRO A 423 -11.69 -7.04 13.06
CA PRO A 423 -10.83 -6.71 11.93
C PRO A 423 -9.40 -7.22 12.17
N ASP A 424 -8.71 -7.61 11.08
CA ASP A 424 -7.30 -7.95 11.15
C ASP A 424 -6.44 -6.68 11.30
N LEU A 425 -5.75 -6.58 12.44
CA LEU A 425 -4.88 -5.46 12.79
C LEU A 425 -3.39 -5.83 12.72
N THR A 426 -3.05 -6.96 12.11
CA THR A 426 -1.66 -7.44 12.02
C THR A 426 -0.75 -6.43 11.31
N ALA A 427 -1.27 -5.71 10.32
CA ALA A 427 -0.56 -4.64 9.62
C ALA A 427 -0.09 -3.49 10.54
N LEU A 428 -0.74 -3.26 11.68
CA LEU A 428 -0.30 -2.24 12.64
C LEU A 428 1.00 -2.61 13.37
N LYS A 429 1.44 -3.87 13.29
CA LYS A 429 2.68 -4.35 13.93
C LYS A 429 3.85 -4.45 12.95
N SER A 430 3.60 -4.35 11.64
CA SER A 430 4.63 -4.50 10.62
C SER A 430 5.34 -3.19 10.26
N VAL A 431 4.87 -2.05 10.76
CA VAL A 431 5.44 -0.73 10.48
C VAL A 431 5.22 0.22 11.66
N ASP A 432 6.24 1.00 11.97
CA ASP A 432 6.12 2.18 12.81
C ASP A 432 6.00 3.40 11.90
N LEU A 433 5.07 4.30 12.17
CA LEU A 433 4.88 5.50 11.36
C LEU A 433 4.54 6.73 12.20
N ALA A 434 4.96 7.89 11.76
CA ALA A 434 4.52 9.17 12.31
C ALA A 434 4.36 10.17 11.18
N GLY A 435 3.26 10.91 11.17
CA GLY A 435 3.12 11.89 10.10
C GLY A 435 1.91 12.78 10.19
N ARG A 436 1.93 13.77 9.29
CA ARG A 436 0.86 14.74 9.08
C ARG A 436 0.38 14.67 7.63
N LEU A 437 -0.93 14.70 7.46
CA LEU A 437 -1.58 14.83 6.17
C LEU A 437 -2.50 16.05 6.21
N GLN A 438 -2.28 16.99 5.30
CA GLN A 438 -3.10 18.18 5.15
C GLN A 438 -3.84 18.13 3.82
N LEU A 439 -5.16 18.31 3.82
CA LEU A 439 -5.94 18.32 2.58
C LEU A 439 -6.85 19.54 2.50
N GLY A 440 -6.92 20.17 1.33
CA GLY A 440 -7.93 21.20 1.06
C GLY A 440 -9.35 20.66 1.18
N SER A 441 -9.59 19.47 0.64
CA SER A 441 -10.86 18.74 0.69
C SER A 441 -10.69 17.23 0.76
N LEU A 442 -11.58 16.56 1.50
CA LEU A 442 -11.66 15.11 1.62
C LEU A 442 -13.11 14.67 1.49
N ARG A 443 -13.36 13.71 0.59
CA ARG A 443 -14.65 13.02 0.51
C ARG A 443 -14.53 11.61 1.07
N VAL A 444 -15.37 11.28 2.06
CA VAL A 444 -15.40 9.96 2.68
C VAL A 444 -16.80 9.61 3.19
N LYS A 445 -17.32 8.45 2.80
CA LYS A 445 -18.68 7.95 3.06
C LYS A 445 -19.78 8.98 2.76
N GLY A 446 -19.64 9.72 1.66
CA GLY A 446 -20.53 10.81 1.27
C GLY A 446 -20.36 12.10 2.05
N LEU A 447 -19.47 12.16 3.05
CA LEU A 447 -19.15 13.40 3.76
C LEU A 447 -18.12 14.19 2.99
N ASP A 448 -18.45 15.46 2.73
CA ASP A 448 -17.51 16.46 2.23
C ASP A 448 -16.89 17.22 3.41
N LEU A 449 -15.59 17.07 3.55
CA LEU A 449 -14.78 17.71 4.58
C LEU A 449 -13.82 18.71 3.93
N SER A 450 -13.62 19.87 4.56
CA SER A 450 -12.69 20.91 4.10
C SER A 450 -11.58 21.15 5.11
N ALA A 451 -10.45 21.73 4.69
CA ALA A 451 -9.34 22.11 5.56
C ALA A 451 -8.94 20.98 6.55
N VAL A 452 -8.72 19.78 6.01
CA VAL A 452 -8.42 18.59 6.79
C VAL A 452 -6.97 18.64 7.27
N ASP A 453 -6.79 18.41 8.56
CA ASP A 453 -5.48 18.20 9.18
C ASP A 453 -5.53 16.92 10.00
N LEU A 454 -4.69 15.95 9.63
CA LEU A 454 -4.59 14.65 10.26
C LEU A 454 -3.16 14.45 10.75
N GLN A 455 -2.98 14.23 12.05
CA GLN A 455 -1.69 13.83 12.62
C GLN A 455 -1.83 12.51 13.36
N LEU A 456 -0.96 11.57 13.00
CA LEU A 456 -1.02 10.20 13.47
C LEU A 456 0.38 9.68 13.81
N ALA A 457 0.42 8.75 14.76
CA ALA A 457 1.63 8.03 15.13
C ALA A 457 1.26 6.59 15.47
N LEU A 458 1.97 5.63 14.93
CA LEU A 458 1.85 4.21 15.21
C LEU A 458 3.22 3.69 15.63
N ALA A 459 3.26 3.05 16.79
CA ALA A 459 4.46 2.45 17.32
C ALA A 459 4.11 1.07 17.90
N GLY A 460 4.71 0.00 17.36
CA GLY A 460 4.59 -1.35 17.89
C GLY A 460 3.16 -1.84 18.09
N GLY A 461 2.25 -1.57 17.14
CA GLY A 461 0.84 -1.96 17.23
C GLY A 461 -0.07 -1.01 18.02
N GLN A 462 0.45 0.14 18.48
CA GLN A 462 -0.34 1.18 19.14
C GLN A 462 -0.51 2.39 18.20
N LEU A 463 -1.70 2.57 17.64
CA LEU A 463 -2.05 3.71 16.79
C LEU A 463 -2.61 4.86 17.63
N THR A 464 -2.00 6.03 17.52
CA THR A 464 -2.40 7.27 18.19
C THR A 464 -2.83 8.28 17.14
N LEU A 465 -4.08 8.70 17.19
CA LEU A 465 -4.58 9.87 16.48
C LEU A 465 -4.31 11.09 17.37
N LYS A 466 -3.21 11.79 17.09
CA LYS A 466 -2.82 12.99 17.87
C LYS A 466 -3.85 14.10 17.68
N GLN A 467 -4.20 14.35 16.42
CA GLN A 467 -5.26 15.27 16.06
C GLN A 467 -5.87 14.90 14.72
N PHE A 468 -7.16 15.16 14.61
CA PHE A 468 -7.89 15.29 13.37
C PHE A 468 -8.70 16.57 13.49
N SER A 469 -8.65 17.45 12.50
CA SER A 469 -9.54 18.59 12.39
C SER A 469 -10.01 18.75 10.95
N ALA A 470 -11.28 19.07 10.76
CA ALA A 470 -11.83 19.39 9.45
C ALA A 470 -13.04 20.33 9.57
N GLY A 471 -13.24 21.14 8.56
CA GLY A 471 -14.51 21.78 8.28
C GLY A 471 -15.54 20.75 7.81
N VAL A 472 -16.77 20.93 8.23
CA VAL A 472 -17.94 20.12 7.85
C VAL A 472 -19.11 21.08 7.66
N VAL A 473 -20.21 20.65 7.04
CA VAL A 473 -21.35 21.53 6.72
C VAL A 473 -21.78 22.38 7.94
N GLY A 474 -21.62 23.70 7.81
CA GLY A 474 -21.99 24.69 8.82
C GLY A 474 -21.00 24.90 9.98
N GLY A 475 -20.00 24.03 10.16
CA GLY A 475 -19.15 24.04 11.36
C GLY A 475 -17.82 23.28 11.25
N GLN A 476 -17.33 22.76 12.38
CA GLN A 476 -16.05 22.06 12.46
C GLN A 476 -16.13 20.78 13.28
N VAL A 477 -15.27 19.81 12.94
CA VAL A 477 -15.06 18.59 13.71
C VAL A 477 -13.59 18.48 14.11
N THR A 478 -13.37 18.07 15.36
CA THR A 478 -12.06 17.69 15.88
C THR A 478 -12.13 16.30 16.52
N ALA A 479 -11.06 15.53 16.42
CA ALA A 479 -10.96 14.24 17.08
C ALA A 479 -9.53 13.91 17.51
N SER A 480 -9.41 13.13 18.57
CA SER A 480 -8.18 12.49 19.02
C SER A 480 -8.50 11.08 19.52
N GLY A 481 -7.51 10.20 19.58
CA GLY A 481 -7.78 8.85 20.04
C GLY A 481 -6.57 7.93 20.06
N LEU A 482 -6.81 6.76 20.60
CA LEU A 482 -5.84 5.70 20.76
C LEU A 482 -6.48 4.37 20.37
N LEU A 483 -5.75 3.54 19.64
CA LEU A 483 -6.08 2.15 19.35
C LEU A 483 -4.88 1.27 19.69
N ASP A 484 -5.04 0.38 20.65
CA ASP A 484 -4.04 -0.58 21.08
C ASP A 484 -4.37 -1.97 20.53
N ALA A 485 -3.64 -2.39 19.49
CA ALA A 485 -3.76 -3.70 18.85
C ALA A 485 -2.75 -4.74 19.38
N ARG A 486 -2.04 -4.43 20.49
CA ARG A 486 -1.14 -5.38 21.15
C ARG A 486 -1.92 -6.45 21.91
N GLN A 487 -3.13 -6.11 22.36
CA GLN A 487 -4.08 -7.03 23.01
C GLN A 487 -5.19 -7.43 22.03
N GLN A 488 -5.75 -8.63 22.20
CA GLN A 488 -6.90 -9.12 21.43
C GLN A 488 -8.03 -9.51 22.39
N PRO A 489 -9.25 -8.94 22.26
CA PRO A 489 -9.63 -7.91 21.29
C PRO A 489 -8.94 -6.56 21.54
N ALA A 490 -8.72 -5.77 20.49
CA ALA A 490 -8.06 -4.47 20.57
C ALA A 490 -8.82 -3.48 21.46
N ARG A 491 -8.11 -2.57 22.13
CA ARG A 491 -8.71 -1.54 22.99
C ARG A 491 -8.64 -0.18 22.32
N TYR A 492 -9.68 0.63 22.48
CA TYR A 492 -9.73 1.97 21.89
C TYR A 492 -10.18 3.03 22.89
N GLN A 493 -9.75 4.26 22.65
CA GLN A 493 -10.20 5.49 23.30
C GLN A 493 -10.37 6.55 22.22
N VAL A 494 -11.47 7.30 22.27
CA VAL A 494 -11.81 8.33 21.28
C VAL A 494 -12.40 9.53 22.00
N HIS A 495 -11.89 10.71 21.67
CA HIS A 495 -12.50 11.98 21.99
C HIS A 495 -12.84 12.70 20.69
N LYS A 496 -14.11 13.04 20.48
CA LYS A 496 -14.60 13.74 19.30
C LYS A 496 -15.40 14.95 19.73
N ARG A 497 -15.15 16.09 19.10
CA ARG A 497 -15.93 17.31 19.30
C ARG A 497 -16.37 17.88 17.96
N VAL A 498 -17.65 18.17 17.85
CA VAL A 498 -18.31 18.78 16.69
C VAL A 498 -18.95 20.07 17.17
N GLN A 499 -18.79 21.15 16.42
CA GLN A 499 -19.26 22.48 16.80
C GLN A 499 -19.96 23.18 15.65
N GLY A 500 -21.15 23.71 15.93
CA GLY A 500 -21.92 24.59 15.04
C GLY A 500 -22.41 23.96 13.75
N VAL A 501 -22.49 22.63 13.66
CA VAL A 501 -22.78 21.94 12.39
C VAL A 501 -24.26 21.93 12.06
N ASP A 502 -24.58 21.97 10.77
CA ASP A 502 -25.95 21.79 10.33
C ASP A 502 -26.33 20.30 10.43
N VAL A 503 -27.22 19.98 11.37
CA VAL A 503 -27.52 18.59 11.76
C VAL A 503 -28.27 17.85 10.65
N ARG A 504 -29.21 18.52 9.98
CA ARG A 504 -30.10 17.87 8.99
C ARG A 504 -29.35 17.31 7.78
N PRO A 505 -28.47 18.07 7.08
CA PRO A 505 -27.69 17.50 5.98
C PRO A 505 -26.81 16.33 6.42
N LEU A 506 -26.22 16.39 7.62
CA LEU A 506 -25.38 15.32 8.14
C LEU A 506 -26.18 14.04 8.44
N LEU A 507 -27.37 14.16 9.03
CA LEU A 507 -28.25 13.03 9.27
C LEU A 507 -28.76 12.40 7.97
N GLN A 508 -29.04 13.22 6.95
CA GLN A 508 -29.43 12.73 5.63
C GLN A 508 -28.30 11.92 4.98
N THR A 509 -27.07 12.42 5.04
CA THR A 509 -25.89 11.74 4.47
C THR A 509 -25.54 10.46 5.23
N LEU A 510 -25.49 10.50 6.57
CA LEU A 510 -24.95 9.40 7.38
C LEU A 510 -25.98 8.37 7.83
N ALA A 511 -27.21 8.82 8.12
CA ALA A 511 -28.25 8.01 8.74
C ALA A 511 -29.53 7.92 7.89
N GLN A 512 -29.58 8.59 6.73
CA GLN A 512 -30.71 8.59 5.80
C GLN A 512 -32.03 9.00 6.49
N THR A 513 -31.92 9.94 7.43
CA THR A 513 -33.06 10.47 8.20
C THR A 513 -33.02 11.99 8.20
N ASP A 514 -34.19 12.62 8.27
CA ASP A 514 -34.34 14.07 8.38
C ASP A 514 -35.17 14.49 9.62
N LEU A 515 -35.26 13.59 10.61
CA LEU A 515 -36.04 13.79 11.83
C LEU A 515 -35.65 15.04 12.62
N LEU A 516 -34.39 15.48 12.51
CA LEU A 516 -33.84 16.55 13.33
C LEU A 516 -33.13 17.60 12.48
N GLU A 517 -33.47 18.86 12.75
CA GLU A 517 -32.92 20.05 12.13
C GLU A 517 -32.42 21.02 13.20
N GLY A 518 -31.42 21.84 12.86
CA GLY A 518 -30.83 22.87 13.72
C GLY A 518 -29.30 22.89 13.63
N LYS A 519 -28.69 23.82 14.37
CA LYS A 519 -27.25 23.86 14.57
C LYS A 519 -26.88 23.04 15.80
N GLY A 520 -25.90 22.16 15.67
CA GLY A 520 -25.55 21.18 16.70
C GLY A 520 -24.10 21.22 17.14
N ASP A 521 -23.90 21.12 18.45
CA ASP A 521 -22.65 20.74 19.07
C ASP A 521 -22.77 19.31 19.60
N LEU A 522 -21.73 18.50 19.41
CA LEU A 522 -21.65 17.14 19.91
C LEU A 522 -20.26 16.88 20.48
N GLU A 523 -20.20 16.42 21.72
CA GLU A 523 -18.97 15.93 22.34
C GLU A 523 -19.13 14.46 22.72
N VAL A 524 -18.17 13.64 22.32
CA VAL A 524 -18.15 12.19 22.57
C VAL A 524 -16.81 11.85 23.20
N GLU A 525 -16.87 11.25 24.38
CA GLU A 525 -15.75 10.61 25.06
C GLU A 525 -16.11 9.13 25.20
N ALA A 526 -15.42 8.26 24.47
CA ALA A 526 -15.75 6.84 24.43
C ALA A 526 -14.49 5.98 24.52
N GLN A 527 -14.62 4.84 25.17
CA GLN A 527 -13.59 3.81 25.23
C GLN A 527 -14.23 2.42 25.24
N GLY A 528 -13.47 1.40 24.84
CA GLY A 528 -13.97 0.03 24.83
C GLY A 528 -12.95 -0.99 24.37
N SER A 529 -13.42 -2.23 24.20
CA SER A 529 -12.63 -3.36 23.70
C SER A 529 -13.37 -4.11 22.60
N GLY A 530 -12.70 -4.37 21.48
CA GLY A 530 -13.24 -4.93 20.25
C GLY A 530 -13.75 -3.86 19.29
N LEU A 531 -13.51 -4.08 18.00
CA LEU A 531 -13.89 -3.21 16.89
C LEU A 531 -14.98 -3.83 15.99
N SER A 532 -15.42 -5.06 16.28
CA SER A 532 -16.62 -5.63 15.65
C SER A 532 -17.86 -4.77 15.92
N GLU A 533 -18.83 -4.76 15.01
CA GLU A 533 -20.05 -3.94 15.16
C GLU A 533 -20.78 -4.23 16.48
N GLN A 534 -20.85 -5.51 16.86
CA GLN A 534 -21.44 -5.91 18.13
C GLN A 534 -20.59 -5.45 19.32
N ALA A 535 -19.25 -5.56 19.27
CA ALA A 535 -18.39 -5.12 20.36
C ALA A 535 -18.44 -3.59 20.54
N LEU A 536 -18.40 -2.81 19.46
CA LEU A 536 -18.53 -1.35 19.50
C LEU A 536 -19.84 -0.89 20.14
N ARG A 537 -20.93 -1.65 19.97
CA ARG A 537 -22.22 -1.30 20.58
C ARG A 537 -22.40 -1.83 21.99
N SER A 538 -21.88 -3.02 22.32
CA SER A 538 -22.10 -3.67 23.62
C SER A 538 -21.01 -3.40 24.66
N ARG A 539 -19.78 -3.12 24.22
CA ARG A 539 -18.58 -2.97 25.08
C ARG A 539 -18.01 -1.55 25.08
N MET A 540 -18.72 -0.60 24.47
CA MET A 540 -18.40 0.82 24.59
C MET A 540 -18.91 1.36 25.91
N GLN A 541 -18.11 2.24 26.50
CA GLN A 541 -18.47 3.03 27.66
C GLN A 541 -18.00 4.47 27.45
N GLY A 542 -18.73 5.44 27.97
CA GLY A 542 -18.42 6.83 27.67
C GLY A 542 -19.49 7.83 28.04
N LYS A 543 -19.27 9.07 27.61
CA LYS A 543 -20.21 10.18 27.76
C LYS A 543 -20.46 10.83 26.40
N VAL A 544 -21.69 11.23 26.15
CA VAL A 544 -22.08 11.99 24.96
C VAL A 544 -22.85 13.22 25.40
N ASN A 545 -22.37 14.40 25.04
CA ASN A 545 -23.06 15.66 25.29
C ASN A 545 -23.57 16.23 23.97
N LEU A 546 -24.85 16.57 23.94
CA LEU A 546 -25.54 17.09 22.76
C LEU A 546 -26.16 18.45 23.10
N LYS A 547 -25.93 19.43 22.23
CA LYS A 547 -26.63 20.72 22.26
C LYS A 547 -27.06 21.09 20.85
N LEU A 548 -28.33 21.40 20.67
CA LEU A 548 -28.83 22.00 19.44
C LEU A 548 -29.48 23.33 19.73
N SER A 549 -29.36 24.26 18.80
CA SER A 549 -30.06 25.54 18.79
C SER A 549 -30.83 25.74 17.50
N ASP A 550 -31.89 26.55 17.58
CA ASP A 550 -32.67 27.04 16.44
C ASP A 550 -33.07 25.92 15.45
N GLY A 551 -33.74 24.91 15.99
CA GLY A 551 -33.97 23.65 15.30
C GLY A 551 -35.43 23.22 15.26
N ALA A 552 -35.65 22.03 14.70
CA ALA A 552 -36.97 21.42 14.68
C ALA A 552 -36.92 19.91 14.66
N LEU A 553 -37.95 19.31 15.27
CA LEU A 553 -38.25 17.88 15.16
C LEU A 553 -39.27 17.68 14.05
N HIS A 554 -38.91 16.96 13.00
CA HIS A 554 -39.79 16.55 11.91
C HIS A 554 -40.49 15.23 12.26
N GLY A 555 -41.71 15.04 11.78
CA GLY A 555 -42.54 13.87 12.05
C GLY A 555 -43.35 13.94 13.36
N ILE A 556 -43.06 14.89 14.26
CA ILE A 556 -43.72 15.05 15.55
C ILE A 556 -44.23 16.49 15.70
N ASN A 557 -45.53 16.68 15.89
CA ASN A 557 -46.13 17.97 16.28
C ASN A 557 -46.65 17.84 17.72
N LEU A 558 -45.81 18.22 18.69
CA LEU A 558 -46.16 18.12 20.12
C LEU A 558 -47.37 18.99 20.46
N ALA A 559 -47.53 20.15 19.82
CA ALA A 559 -48.68 21.03 20.06
C ALA A 559 -49.99 20.38 19.60
N GLU A 560 -50.00 19.75 18.43
CA GLU A 560 -51.12 18.97 17.91
C GLU A 560 -51.46 17.80 18.84
N MET A 561 -50.47 16.99 19.23
CA MET A 561 -50.67 15.86 20.16
C MET A 561 -51.28 16.31 21.50
N ILE A 562 -50.87 17.46 22.03
CA ILE A 562 -51.42 18.03 23.25
C ILE A 562 -52.89 18.45 23.05
N ARG A 563 -53.22 19.07 21.91
CA ARG A 563 -54.60 19.45 21.58
C ARG A 563 -55.50 18.23 21.39
N GLU A 564 -55.02 17.19 20.71
CA GLU A 564 -55.74 15.93 20.53
C GLU A 564 -55.97 15.20 21.86
N ALA A 565 -54.94 15.11 22.71
CA ALA A 565 -55.07 14.53 24.04
C ALA A 565 -56.12 15.29 24.86
N ARG A 566 -56.11 16.63 24.81
CA ARG A 566 -57.12 17.48 25.45
C ARG A 566 -58.53 17.26 24.91
N ALA A 567 -58.70 17.23 23.59
CA ALA A 567 -60.00 17.01 22.94
C ALA A 567 -60.61 15.68 23.42
N THR A 568 -59.80 14.62 23.40
CA THR A 568 -60.14 13.29 23.92
C THR A 568 -60.52 13.33 25.41
N LEU A 569 -59.76 14.05 26.24
CA LEU A 569 -60.00 14.15 27.69
C LEU A 569 -61.19 15.04 28.06
N THR A 570 -61.57 16.00 27.21
CA THR A 570 -62.67 16.95 27.47
C THR A 570 -63.96 16.60 26.73
N GLY A 571 -64.00 15.46 26.03
CA GLY A 571 -65.18 14.95 25.33
C GLY A 571 -65.59 15.78 24.10
N LYS A 572 -64.72 16.65 23.60
CA LYS A 572 -64.94 17.41 22.36
C LYS A 572 -64.19 16.72 21.23
N GLY A 573 -64.86 16.46 20.11
CA GLY A 573 -64.22 15.88 18.92
C GLY A 573 -63.03 16.74 18.47
N ALA A 574 -61.89 16.11 18.18
CA ALA A 574 -60.74 16.81 17.62
C ALA A 574 -61.04 17.14 16.15
N ASP A 575 -61.09 18.43 15.81
CA ASP A 575 -61.04 18.85 14.42
C ASP A 575 -59.66 18.47 13.85
N GLN A 576 -59.63 17.49 12.94
CA GLN A 576 -58.41 17.03 12.30
C GLN A 576 -57.92 18.06 11.28
N VAL A 577 -57.27 19.11 11.75
CA VAL A 577 -56.46 19.96 10.88
C VAL A 577 -55.17 19.20 10.60
N LYS A 578 -54.96 18.78 9.35
CA LYS A 578 -53.67 18.22 8.88
C LYS A 578 -52.62 19.33 8.92
N GLU A 579 -52.04 19.56 10.10
CA GLU A 579 -50.88 20.41 10.25
C GLU A 579 -49.61 19.68 9.79
N VAL A 580 -48.58 20.45 9.45
CA VAL A 580 -47.26 19.90 9.21
C VAL A 580 -46.77 19.26 10.51
N ARG A 581 -46.40 17.99 10.48
CA ARG A 581 -45.87 17.27 11.64
C ARG A 581 -44.46 17.74 11.97
N LYS A 582 -44.36 18.91 12.59
CA LYS A 582 -43.08 19.54 12.95
C LYS A 582 -43.22 20.26 14.29
N THR A 583 -42.20 20.17 15.14
CA THR A 583 -42.09 20.93 16.39
C THR A 583 -40.82 21.75 16.37
N ASP A 584 -40.95 23.08 16.26
CA ASP A 584 -39.82 24.01 16.31
C ASP A 584 -39.34 24.21 17.76
N PHE A 585 -38.02 24.36 17.95
CA PHE A 585 -37.40 24.61 19.24
C PHE A 585 -36.23 25.61 19.15
N SER A 586 -36.05 26.39 20.21
CA SER A 586 -34.90 27.28 20.40
C SER A 586 -33.67 26.56 20.91
N ALA A 587 -33.83 25.53 21.77
CA ALA A 587 -32.73 24.71 22.25
C ALA A 587 -33.18 23.28 22.57
N LEU A 588 -32.29 22.31 22.31
CA LEU A 588 -32.40 20.92 22.74
C LEU A 588 -31.05 20.49 23.35
N THR A 589 -31.04 20.07 24.61
CA THR A 589 -29.82 19.61 25.29
C THR A 589 -30.02 18.21 25.87
N ALA A 590 -28.97 17.39 25.84
CA ALA A 590 -28.98 16.07 26.47
C ALA A 590 -27.56 15.60 26.79
N SER A 591 -27.38 14.92 27.92
CA SER A 591 -26.16 14.21 28.28
C SER A 591 -26.46 12.73 28.43
N PHE A 592 -25.70 11.87 27.76
CA PHE A 592 -25.84 10.42 27.85
C PHE A 592 -24.62 9.79 28.51
N GLN A 593 -24.83 8.91 29.48
CA GLN A 593 -23.82 7.98 29.97
C GLN A 593 -24.02 6.62 29.30
N ILE A 594 -22.97 6.13 28.64
CA ILE A 594 -22.96 4.85 27.96
C ILE A 594 -22.21 3.85 28.83
N ALA A 595 -22.83 2.72 29.13
CA ALA A 595 -22.20 1.57 29.80
C ALA A 595 -22.97 0.28 29.47
N ASN A 596 -22.24 -0.83 29.29
CA ASN A 596 -22.81 -2.17 29.11
C ASN A 596 -23.87 -2.23 27.98
N GLY A 597 -23.64 -1.53 26.88
CA GLY A 597 -24.55 -1.48 25.74
C GLY A 597 -25.83 -0.68 25.95
N ILE A 598 -25.92 0.11 27.02
CA ILE A 598 -27.06 0.99 27.32
C ILE A 598 -26.55 2.43 27.40
N ALA A 599 -27.23 3.33 26.71
CA ALA A 599 -27.05 4.78 26.84
C ALA A 599 -28.22 5.36 27.65
N ARG A 600 -27.93 5.96 28.80
CA ARG A 600 -28.92 6.54 29.71
C ARG A 600 -28.77 8.06 29.75
N SER A 601 -29.88 8.79 29.84
CA SER A 601 -29.90 10.23 30.07
C SER A 601 -31.03 10.60 31.04
N ASP A 602 -30.78 11.55 31.92
CA ASP A 602 -31.72 12.07 32.92
C ASP A 602 -31.95 13.58 32.80
N ASP A 603 -31.32 14.23 31.82
CA ASP A 603 -31.24 15.68 31.67
C ASP A 603 -31.64 16.18 30.28
N ILE A 604 -32.49 15.43 29.56
CA ILE A 604 -32.97 15.86 28.25
C ILE A 604 -33.88 17.07 28.42
N GLN A 605 -33.62 18.16 27.72
CA GLN A 605 -34.42 19.38 27.78
C GLN A 605 -34.67 19.93 26.38
N LEU A 606 -35.93 20.29 26.09
CA LEU A 606 -36.30 20.98 24.85
C LEU A 606 -37.10 22.25 25.19
N PHE A 607 -36.68 23.35 24.59
CA PHE A 607 -37.25 24.69 24.77
C PHE A 607 -37.90 25.16 23.47
N ALA A 608 -39.22 25.04 23.35
CA ALA A 608 -39.99 25.55 22.21
C ALA A 608 -40.69 26.87 22.55
N PRO A 609 -41.18 27.65 21.57
CA PRO A 609 -41.79 28.97 21.83
C PRO A 609 -42.90 28.95 22.91
N ALA A 610 -43.76 27.93 22.89
CA ALA A 610 -44.86 27.77 23.86
C ALA A 610 -44.71 26.56 24.78
N LEU A 611 -43.65 25.75 24.63
CA LEU A 611 -43.50 24.47 25.36
C LEU A 611 -42.15 24.36 26.06
N ARG A 612 -42.16 23.65 27.18
CA ARG A 612 -40.97 23.16 27.87
C ARG A 612 -41.10 21.66 28.03
N VAL A 613 -40.10 20.93 27.56
CA VAL A 613 -40.04 19.47 27.67
C VAL A 613 -38.84 19.08 28.53
N LYS A 614 -39.07 18.23 29.52
CA LYS A 614 -38.01 17.53 30.26
C LYS A 614 -38.11 16.05 29.98
N GLY A 615 -37.01 15.40 29.65
CA GLY A 615 -36.97 13.98 29.29
C GLY A 615 -35.93 13.23 30.10
N GLN A 616 -36.23 11.97 30.38
CA GLN A 616 -35.30 11.02 30.97
C GLN A 616 -35.57 9.62 30.41
N GLY A 617 -34.58 8.76 30.40
CA GLY A 617 -34.74 7.39 29.95
C GLY A 617 -33.44 6.77 29.49
N GLN A 618 -33.58 5.74 28.66
CA GLN A 618 -32.46 4.97 28.17
C GLN A 618 -32.73 4.37 26.80
N THR A 619 -31.64 4.01 26.14
CA THR A 619 -31.68 3.23 24.92
C THR A 619 -30.65 2.11 24.97
N ALA A 620 -31.06 0.90 24.56
CA ALA A 620 -30.13 -0.20 24.37
C ALA A 620 -29.54 -0.13 22.96
N LEU A 621 -28.21 -0.07 22.85
CA LEU A 621 -27.47 -0.07 21.58
C LEU A 621 -27.56 -1.43 20.86
N VAL A 622 -27.86 -2.48 21.64
CA VAL A 622 -28.24 -3.82 21.19
C VAL A 622 -29.38 -4.27 22.12
N PRO A 623 -30.63 -4.43 21.65
CA PRO A 623 -31.09 -4.56 20.26
C PRO A 623 -31.74 -3.28 19.66
N GLU A 624 -31.14 -2.09 19.83
CA GLU A 624 -31.66 -0.82 19.29
C GLU A 624 -33.05 -0.41 19.81
N THR A 625 -33.28 -0.54 21.13
CA THR A 625 -34.56 -0.21 21.76
C THR A 625 -34.54 1.13 22.49
N LEU A 626 -35.70 1.78 22.55
CA LEU A 626 -35.96 3.06 23.22
C LEU A 626 -36.87 2.82 24.44
N ASP A 627 -36.61 3.53 25.53
CA ASP A 627 -37.56 3.75 26.63
C ASP A 627 -37.28 5.11 27.27
N PHE A 628 -38.00 6.12 26.80
CA PHE A 628 -37.88 7.50 27.27
C PHE A 628 -39.24 8.03 27.73
N LEU A 629 -39.23 8.81 28.80
CA LEU A 629 -40.36 9.55 29.33
C LEU A 629 -40.11 11.04 29.17
N PHE A 630 -41.00 11.74 28.49
CA PHE A 630 -40.95 13.18 28.27
C PHE A 630 -42.12 13.87 28.95
N LEU A 631 -41.84 14.78 29.88
CA LEU A 631 -42.79 15.63 30.56
C LEU A 631 -42.89 16.96 29.81
N THR A 632 -44.02 17.22 29.18
CA THR A 632 -44.26 18.44 28.39
C THR A 632 -45.19 19.39 29.12
N SER A 633 -44.80 20.65 29.25
CA SER A 633 -45.58 21.71 29.91
C SER A 633 -45.68 22.96 29.02
N VAL A 634 -46.76 23.73 29.16
CA VAL A 634 -47.00 24.96 28.39
C VAL A 634 -46.51 26.17 29.19
N VAL A 635 -45.81 27.10 28.55
CA VAL A 635 -45.35 28.36 29.16
C VAL A 635 -46.17 29.55 28.66
N GLU A 636 -46.40 30.56 29.51
CA GLU A 636 -47.09 31.80 29.12
C GLU A 636 -46.35 32.50 27.97
N SER A 637 -47.07 32.81 26.89
CA SER A 637 -46.63 33.87 25.98
C SER A 637 -46.78 35.21 26.70
N SER A 638 -45.78 36.08 26.56
CA SER A 638 -45.74 37.39 27.19
C SER A 638 -47.03 38.17 26.89
N LYS A 639 -47.67 38.69 27.94
CA LYS A 639 -48.87 39.53 27.90
C LYS A 639 -48.76 40.64 26.83
N GLY A 640 -49.47 40.46 25.71
CA GLY A 640 -49.83 41.50 24.74
C GLY A 640 -51.34 41.68 24.76
N GLN A 641 -51.79 42.93 24.75
CA GLN A 641 -53.15 43.39 25.06
C GLN A 641 -54.29 42.60 24.39
N GLY A 642 -55.16 42.03 25.23
CA GLY A 642 -56.58 41.81 24.92
C GLY A 642 -56.98 40.40 24.48
N GLY A 643 -57.52 39.60 25.41
CA GLY A 643 -58.47 38.52 25.06
C GLY A 643 -58.28 37.18 25.78
N LYS A 644 -59.13 36.93 26.79
CA LYS A 644 -59.49 35.65 27.44
C LYS A 644 -58.37 34.66 27.79
N THR A 645 -58.05 34.69 29.08
CA THR A 645 -57.37 33.72 29.97
C THR A 645 -57.04 32.33 29.40
N VAL A 646 -55.74 32.10 29.19
CA VAL A 646 -55.07 30.78 29.09
C VAL A 646 -54.78 30.25 30.51
N ASP A 647 -55.70 30.41 31.47
CA ASP A 647 -55.41 30.16 32.90
C ASP A 647 -55.62 28.70 33.35
N GLU A 648 -56.42 27.90 32.65
CA GLU A 648 -56.62 26.47 33.00
C GLU A 648 -55.50 25.53 32.46
N LEU A 649 -54.55 26.06 31.68
CA LEU A 649 -53.52 25.30 30.96
C LEU A 649 -52.17 25.23 31.67
N LYS A 650 -51.97 26.06 32.69
CA LYS A 650 -50.68 26.24 33.39
C LYS A 650 -50.27 25.02 34.22
N ASP A 651 -51.25 24.24 34.68
CA ASP A 651 -51.03 23.15 35.63
C ASP A 651 -51.07 21.75 34.99
N ILE A 652 -51.09 21.65 33.65
CA ILE A 652 -51.17 20.36 32.96
C ILE A 652 -49.81 19.99 32.34
N THR A 653 -49.14 19.04 32.96
CA THR A 653 -47.94 18.36 32.43
C THR A 653 -48.34 17.09 31.70
N ILE A 654 -47.97 16.96 30.43
CA ILE A 654 -48.35 15.82 29.58
C ILE A 654 -47.14 14.88 29.44
N PRO A 655 -47.19 13.67 30.04
CA PRO A 655 -46.14 12.68 29.93
C PRO A 655 -46.32 11.85 28.66
N VAL A 656 -45.33 11.92 27.77
CA VAL A 656 -45.26 11.13 26.54
C VAL A 656 -44.15 10.10 26.70
N ARG A 657 -44.50 8.83 26.58
CA ARG A 657 -43.53 7.73 26.55
C ARG A 657 -43.17 7.41 25.11
N ILE A 658 -41.88 7.39 24.83
CA ILE A 658 -41.31 6.98 23.55
C ILE A 658 -40.60 5.65 23.77
N GLY A 659 -41.12 4.60 23.14
CA GLY A 659 -40.58 3.25 23.25
C GLY A 659 -40.46 2.54 21.91
N GLY A 660 -40.04 1.28 21.89
CA GLY A 660 -39.95 0.48 20.66
C GLY A 660 -38.54 0.47 20.07
N HIS A 661 -38.43 0.29 18.76
CA HIS A 661 -37.14 0.18 18.05
C HIS A 661 -36.72 1.52 17.45
N TRP A 662 -35.42 1.78 17.27
CA TRP A 662 -34.88 3.04 16.71
C TRP A 662 -35.54 3.47 15.40
N GLN A 663 -35.76 2.50 14.51
CA GLN A 663 -36.33 2.73 13.17
C GLN A 663 -37.86 2.81 13.16
N ALA A 664 -38.51 2.35 14.24
CA ALA A 664 -39.97 2.35 14.38
C ALA A 664 -40.36 2.73 15.81
N PRO A 665 -40.10 3.98 16.22
CA PRO A 665 -40.47 4.47 17.55
C PRO A 665 -41.99 4.47 17.70
N SER A 666 -42.44 4.10 18.89
CA SER A 666 -43.84 4.13 19.31
C SER A 666 -44.04 5.24 20.34
N TYR A 667 -45.15 5.94 20.22
CA TYR A 667 -45.49 7.10 21.05
C TYR A 667 -46.78 6.80 21.79
N LYS A 668 -46.77 6.92 23.12
CA LYS A 668 -47.97 6.70 23.96
C LYS A 668 -48.06 7.78 25.02
N LEU A 669 -49.28 8.24 25.27
CA LEU A 669 -49.58 9.05 26.45
C LEU A 669 -49.54 8.15 27.68
N ASP A 670 -48.71 8.48 28.66
CA ASP A 670 -48.65 7.71 29.92
C ASP A 670 -49.78 8.19 30.84
N VAL A 671 -50.94 7.54 30.76
CA VAL A 671 -52.15 7.95 31.49
C VAL A 671 -51.94 7.92 33.01
N LYS A 672 -51.16 6.96 33.50
CA LYS A 672 -50.83 6.85 34.93
C LYS A 672 -50.02 8.06 35.39
N GLU A 673 -48.97 8.38 34.64
CA GLU A 673 -48.10 9.52 34.93
C GLU A 673 -48.85 10.85 34.73
N LEU A 674 -49.80 10.91 33.79
CA LEU A 674 -50.62 12.09 33.51
C LEU A 674 -51.53 12.42 34.69
N LEU A 675 -52.16 11.41 35.29
CA LEU A 675 -53.04 11.62 36.45
C LEU A 675 -52.21 11.98 37.69
N SER A 676 -51.07 11.32 37.88
CA SER A 676 -50.21 11.51 39.07
C SER A 676 -49.53 12.89 39.10
N ASN A 677 -49.15 13.44 37.94
CA ASN A 677 -48.49 14.74 37.86
C ASN A 677 -49.46 15.94 37.81
N ASN A 678 -50.78 15.71 37.73
CA ASN A 678 -51.77 16.75 37.55
C ASN A 678 -52.92 16.61 38.56
N LYS A 679 -52.77 17.22 39.75
CA LYS A 679 -53.78 17.18 40.84
C LYS A 679 -55.20 17.53 40.38
N VAL A 680 -55.32 18.53 39.49
CA VAL A 680 -56.61 18.97 38.95
C VAL A 680 -57.28 17.89 38.10
N LEU A 681 -56.50 17.13 37.32
CA LEU A 681 -57.00 16.03 36.51
C LEU A 681 -57.33 14.81 37.39
N GLU A 682 -56.51 14.53 38.40
CA GLU A 682 -56.76 13.47 39.37
C GLU A 682 -58.11 13.68 40.09
N GLU A 683 -58.36 14.88 40.62
CA GLU A 683 -59.61 15.22 41.29
C GLU A 683 -60.83 15.15 40.36
N LYS A 684 -60.69 15.63 39.12
CA LYS A 684 -61.77 15.53 38.11
C LYS A 684 -62.07 14.08 37.75
N ALA A 685 -61.04 13.27 37.51
CA ALA A 685 -61.19 11.86 37.18
C ALA A 685 -61.85 11.08 38.33
N ARG A 686 -61.46 11.35 39.59
CA ARG A 686 -62.14 10.77 40.77
C ARG A 686 -63.62 11.17 40.83
N LYS A 687 -63.94 12.46 40.65
CA LYS A 687 -65.33 12.96 40.65
C LYS A 687 -66.19 12.38 39.52
N GLU A 688 -65.63 12.20 38.32
CA GLU A 688 -66.34 11.54 37.21
C GLU A 688 -66.52 10.05 37.43
N ALA A 689 -65.52 9.35 37.96
CA ALA A 689 -65.63 7.94 38.34
C ALA A 689 -66.72 7.73 39.40
N GLU A 690 -66.77 8.58 40.43
CA GLU A 690 -67.83 8.60 41.44
C GLU A 690 -69.21 8.85 40.81
N ARG A 691 -69.32 9.83 39.90
CA ARG A 691 -70.57 10.09 39.16
C ARG A 691 -71.00 8.92 38.27
N GLY A 692 -70.06 8.25 37.61
CA GLY A 692 -70.30 7.08 36.78
C GLY A 692 -70.79 5.89 37.61
N LEU A 693 -70.15 5.64 38.76
CA LEU A 693 -70.59 4.65 39.73
C LEU A 693 -72.01 4.93 40.21
N LYS A 694 -72.32 6.19 40.54
CA LYS A 694 -73.64 6.62 40.99
C LYS A 694 -74.71 6.46 39.91
N LYS A 695 -74.36 6.65 38.64
CA LYS A 695 -75.25 6.39 37.49
C LYS A 695 -75.54 4.91 37.24
N LEU A 696 -74.53 4.05 37.39
CA LEU A 696 -74.65 2.61 37.10
C LEU A 696 -75.27 1.82 38.25
N LEU A 697 -75.06 2.25 39.51
CA LEU A 697 -75.46 1.51 40.70
C LEU A 697 -76.59 2.20 41.50
N GLY A 698 -76.99 3.41 41.14
CA GLY A 698 -78.02 4.18 41.85
C GLY A 698 -77.68 4.34 43.33
N ASP A 699 -78.66 4.20 44.22
CA ASP A 699 -78.48 4.30 45.68
C ASP A 699 -77.55 3.21 46.27
N LYS A 700 -77.23 2.14 45.52
CA LYS A 700 -76.26 1.11 45.97
C LYS A 700 -74.80 1.57 45.87
N ALA A 701 -74.53 2.70 45.20
CA ALA A 701 -73.20 3.28 45.09
C ALA A 701 -72.65 3.80 46.45
N ASP A 702 -73.53 4.10 47.41
CA ASP A 702 -73.15 4.61 48.72
C ASP A 702 -72.86 3.51 49.76
N ASN A 703 -72.94 2.23 49.37
CA ASN A 703 -72.62 1.09 50.24
C ASN A 703 -71.10 0.98 50.49
N GLU A 704 -70.66 0.87 51.76
CA GLU A 704 -69.25 0.87 52.17
C GLU A 704 -68.41 -0.21 51.44
N GLY A 705 -68.97 -1.39 51.20
CA GLY A 705 -68.29 -2.46 50.46
C GLY A 705 -68.04 -2.12 48.98
N VAL A 706 -68.92 -1.34 48.36
CA VAL A 706 -68.80 -0.91 46.96
C VAL A 706 -67.84 0.28 46.83
N LYS A 707 -67.90 1.24 47.76
CA LYS A 707 -66.92 2.33 47.88
C LYS A 707 -65.50 1.80 48.10
N GLY A 708 -65.32 0.80 48.95
CA GLY A 708 -64.00 0.20 49.22
C GLY A 708 -63.36 -0.45 47.97
N VAL A 709 -64.14 -1.13 47.14
CA VAL A 709 -63.67 -1.74 45.89
C VAL A 709 -63.41 -0.68 44.81
N ALA A 710 -64.26 0.34 44.70
CA ALA A 710 -64.05 1.47 43.79
C ALA A 710 -62.80 2.28 44.17
N ASP A 711 -62.57 2.53 45.46
CA ASP A 711 -61.36 3.17 45.97
C ASP A 711 -60.11 2.30 45.76
N GLN A 712 -60.22 0.98 45.80
CA GLN A 712 -59.12 0.08 45.45
C GLN A 712 -58.79 0.12 43.94
N LEU A 713 -59.81 0.13 43.08
CA LEU A 713 -59.64 0.25 41.62
C LEU A 713 -59.06 1.61 41.22
N LEU A 714 -59.56 2.70 41.83
CA LEU A 714 -59.00 4.04 41.66
C LEU A 714 -57.57 4.11 42.22
N LYS A 715 -57.30 3.55 43.41
CA LYS A 715 -55.91 3.42 43.92
C LYS A 715 -55.01 2.64 42.98
N GLY A 716 -55.51 1.64 42.25
CA GLY A 716 -54.74 0.89 41.24
C GLY A 716 -54.42 1.70 39.98
N LEU A 717 -55.24 2.71 39.65
CA LEU A 717 -54.99 3.66 38.56
C LEU A 717 -54.07 4.81 38.97
N PHE A 718 -54.02 5.16 40.26
CA PHE A 718 -53.27 6.32 40.79
C PHE A 718 -52.00 5.96 41.62
N LYS A 719 -51.70 4.67 41.87
CA LYS A 719 -50.46 4.21 42.53
C LYS A 719 -49.48 3.57 41.56
#